data_AF-A0AAU2ZMB7-F1
#
_entry.id   AF-A0AAU2ZMB7-F1
#
_cell.length_a   1.000
_cell.length_b   1.000
_cell.length_c   1.000
_cell.angle_alpha   90.00
_cell.angle_beta   90.00
_cell.angle_gamma   90.00
#
_symmetry.space_group_name_H-M   'P 1'
#
loop_
_entity.id
_entity.type
_entity.pdbx_description
1 polymer ?
#
loop_
_entity_poly.entity_id
_entity_poly.type
_entity_poly.pdbx_seq_one_letter_code
_entity_poly.pdbx_strand_id
1 'polypeptide(L)'
;MRPRVALTSTLLAAGVVSGALTGTPAQAVTGGTAATDTTYGYTARLIIGDTDRGCSGTLVDSEWLLTAASCFADSTGAAAQAGVPKLKTTATIGRSTDLAGTDGVVRQVVELVPRTDRDVVLARLNRPVTNVTPIALATTAPTAGEELKFAGYGRTKAEWAPMKLHSGAYTVDSADTTTALVTGKAGAAACAGDAGGPVVRGTGTSAALVGLNTQSYQAGCFGIDAAETRTAGVTARVDDLASWVSSKAGALRVTDFNGDGVEDIAISDPKATVGSAAEAGVVRIVYGGGKGTVEVNQDLDWVAGGAEATDWFGEAIDTVDYNEDGYTDLVVGTPSEDLGTATSAGFVDVIYGAAGGIGTGATKYTHFEQGGGTGAIAGSAAETDDRFGHAVAAGTTQAGEPYILAGSPGEALGTITKAGMAFYIHAGTSVGISQNSADVPGDPETGDRFGAAVAGNANHLAIGGPNENVGTKADAGGLSLFNHNKLTASEGRPTPLSGIDQDLATVSGAAEAGDEFGYALSMTAYRPSGAAAATESILAIGSPGEAMTVGTSANADAGRVVLLRVKADGTWSELRDLWQGTGDDDVSGTAEAGDRMGERLTAINLAPRAVGTEATMKLAVGTPGEAIGTLTKAGAVHTFSLLGTAGANDRWIEAGDGDGVPGPAGADQNLGRSIHFTGTKLYIGTPYGPSTGALYALPHSNVTAGGTVAAVTTYKPGTGGLPANAARFGYVAR
;
A
#
# COMPACT_ATOMS: atom_id res chain seq x y z
N MET A 1 -91.92 -8.16 -26.87
CA MET A 1 -91.90 -6.81 -26.28
C MET A 1 -90.68 -6.06 -26.78
N ARG A 2 -90.90 -4.93 -27.48
CA ARG A 2 -89.94 -3.81 -27.69
C ARG A 2 -89.77 -3.03 -26.36
N PRO A 3 -88.83 -2.07 -26.14
CA PRO A 3 -88.09 -1.20 -27.10
C PRO A 3 -86.55 -1.15 -26.84
N ARG A 4 -85.61 -0.68 -27.69
CA ARG A 4 -85.35 0.60 -28.39
C ARG A 4 -85.13 1.83 -27.48
N VAL A 5 -83.87 2.28 -27.37
CA VAL A 5 -83.49 3.71 -27.36
C VAL A 5 -82.15 3.86 -28.10
N ALA A 6 -82.10 4.83 -29.01
CA ALA A 6 -80.94 5.38 -29.69
C ALA A 6 -80.79 6.85 -29.27
N LEU A 7 -79.60 7.44 -29.30
CA LEU A 7 -79.39 8.79 -29.84
C LEU A 7 -77.89 9.18 -30.01
N THR A 8 -77.58 9.66 -31.22
CA THR A 8 -76.67 10.77 -31.66
C THR A 8 -75.22 10.87 -31.15
N SER A 9 -74.16 10.84 -31.96
CA SER A 9 -73.70 11.63 -33.15
C SER A 9 -72.92 12.91 -32.83
N THR A 10 -71.59 12.91 -33.08
CA THR A 10 -70.86 14.02 -33.77
C THR A 10 -69.48 13.58 -34.28
N LEU A 11 -69.28 13.71 -35.60
CA LEU A 11 -67.99 13.67 -36.31
C LEU A 11 -67.39 15.09 -36.35
N LEU A 12 -66.05 15.21 -36.33
CA LEU A 12 -65.35 16.21 -37.12
C LEU A 12 -64.00 15.67 -37.64
N ALA A 13 -63.87 15.69 -38.97
CA ALA A 13 -62.65 15.51 -39.75
C ALA A 13 -61.77 16.79 -39.63
N ALA A 14 -60.56 16.95 -40.17
CA ALA A 14 -59.77 16.31 -41.21
C ALA A 14 -58.33 16.86 -41.09
N GLY A 15 -57.37 16.26 -41.80
CA GLY A 15 -56.17 17.01 -42.20
C GLY A 15 -54.89 16.21 -42.32
N VAL A 16 -54.85 15.23 -43.23
CA VAL A 16 -53.57 14.79 -43.81
C VAL A 16 -53.12 15.89 -44.77
N VAL A 17 -51.98 16.51 -44.47
CA VAL A 17 -51.21 17.26 -45.47
C VAL A 17 -49.88 16.54 -45.64
N SER A 18 -49.76 15.86 -46.76
CA SER A 18 -48.49 15.38 -47.30
C SER A 18 -47.64 16.59 -47.70
N GLY A 19 -46.50 16.77 -47.02
CA GLY A 19 -45.43 17.69 -47.42
C GLY A 19 -44.19 16.89 -47.80
N ALA A 20 -43.68 17.10 -49.01
CA ALA A 20 -42.55 16.38 -49.58
C ALA A 20 -41.20 16.75 -48.92
N LEU A 21 -40.28 15.78 -48.98
CA LEU A 21 -38.88 15.81 -48.56
C LEU A 21 -38.11 17.00 -49.15
N THR A 22 -37.34 17.69 -48.31
CA THR A 22 -36.09 18.33 -48.71
C THR A 22 -35.03 17.99 -47.69
N GLY A 23 -33.94 17.41 -48.16
CA GLY A 23 -32.87 16.90 -47.30
C GLY A 23 -32.00 18.00 -46.71
N THR A 24 -31.45 17.68 -45.54
CA THR A 24 -30.04 17.88 -45.16
C THR A 24 -29.69 16.75 -44.18
N PRO A 25 -28.42 16.30 -44.12
CA PRO A 25 -28.04 15.21 -43.23
C PRO A 25 -28.12 15.72 -41.78
N ALA A 26 -28.96 15.09 -40.95
CA ALA A 26 -29.08 15.43 -39.55
C ALA A 26 -28.18 14.53 -38.70
N GLN A 27 -27.29 15.19 -37.96
CA GLN A 27 -26.13 14.67 -37.27
C GLN A 27 -26.42 13.89 -35.98
N ALA A 28 -25.47 12.99 -35.66
CA ALA A 28 -24.93 12.57 -34.35
C ALA A 28 -25.91 12.12 -33.25
N VAL A 29 -25.34 11.65 -32.12
CA VAL A 29 -26.02 11.16 -30.89
C VAL A 29 -27.34 11.89 -30.67
N THR A 30 -28.47 11.25 -30.35
CA THR A 30 -29.72 12.02 -30.17
C THR A 30 -29.49 13.11 -29.13
N GLY A 31 -29.41 14.37 -29.56
CA GLY A 31 -29.19 15.56 -28.73
C GLY A 31 -27.81 15.78 -28.09
N GLY A 32 -26.87 14.83 -28.16
CA GLY A 32 -25.58 14.91 -27.44
C GLY A 32 -24.42 15.47 -28.27
N THR A 33 -23.45 16.13 -27.63
CA THR A 33 -22.27 16.70 -28.29
C THR A 33 -21.02 15.89 -27.93
N ALA A 34 -20.24 15.49 -28.93
CA ALA A 34 -18.91 14.91 -28.71
C ALA A 34 -18.00 15.96 -28.04
N ALA A 35 -17.24 15.54 -27.04
CA ALA A 35 -16.31 16.42 -26.35
C ALA A 35 -15.22 16.90 -27.32
N THR A 36 -15.03 18.21 -27.39
CA THR A 36 -13.97 18.86 -28.16
C THR A 36 -12.83 19.34 -27.28
N ASP A 37 -12.95 19.17 -25.97
CA ASP A 37 -12.01 19.64 -24.96
C ASP A 37 -11.96 18.69 -23.74
N THR A 38 -11.30 19.15 -22.67
CA THR A 38 -11.05 18.42 -21.43
C THR A 38 -12.05 18.73 -20.31
N THR A 39 -13.20 19.36 -20.60
CA THR A 39 -14.19 19.78 -19.60
C THR A 39 -14.62 18.66 -18.64
N TYR A 40 -14.67 17.43 -19.13
CA TYR A 40 -15.06 16.22 -18.39
C TYR A 40 -13.90 15.22 -18.25
N GLY A 41 -12.65 15.70 -18.18
CA GLY A 41 -11.45 14.83 -18.15
C GLY A 41 -11.42 13.80 -17.01
N TYR A 42 -12.14 14.06 -15.91
CA TYR A 42 -12.36 13.09 -14.82
C TYR A 42 -13.23 11.87 -15.20
N THR A 43 -13.84 11.87 -16.39
CA THR A 43 -14.66 10.73 -16.85
C THR A 43 -13.76 9.60 -17.35
N ALA A 44 -13.95 8.42 -16.80
CA ALA A 44 -13.27 7.21 -17.18
C ALA A 44 -14.12 6.38 -18.15
N ARG A 45 -13.47 5.73 -19.12
CA ARG A 45 -14.04 4.55 -19.80
C ARG A 45 -13.58 3.31 -19.06
N LEU A 46 -14.53 2.45 -18.70
CA LEU A 46 -14.27 1.14 -18.10
C LEU A 46 -14.50 0.04 -19.14
N ILE A 47 -13.55 -0.89 -19.21
CA ILE A 47 -13.64 -2.13 -19.99
C ILE A 47 -13.46 -3.29 -19.01
N ILE A 48 -14.50 -4.10 -18.85
CA ILE A 48 -14.57 -5.21 -17.90
C ILE A 48 -14.51 -6.52 -18.70
N GLY A 49 -13.64 -7.45 -18.32
CA GLY A 49 -13.46 -8.74 -19.00
C GLY A 49 -12.83 -8.61 -20.39
N ASP A 50 -11.80 -7.75 -20.53
CA ASP A 50 -11.08 -7.40 -21.76
C ASP A 50 -11.92 -6.76 -22.89
N THR A 51 -13.12 -7.27 -23.19
CA THR A 51 -14.12 -6.67 -24.09
C THR A 51 -15.58 -6.96 -23.70
N ASP A 52 -15.81 -7.72 -22.63
CA ASP A 52 -17.14 -8.26 -22.30
C ASP A 52 -18.18 -7.17 -22.00
N ARG A 53 -17.77 -6.09 -21.32
CA ARG A 53 -18.68 -5.00 -20.95
C ARG A 53 -17.97 -3.64 -20.93
N GLY A 54 -18.61 -2.65 -21.53
CA GLY A 54 -18.22 -1.25 -21.45
C GLY A 54 -19.08 -0.50 -20.43
N CYS A 55 -18.45 0.27 -19.56
CA CYS A 55 -19.09 1.22 -18.65
C CYS A 55 -18.34 2.55 -18.63
N SER A 56 -18.91 3.53 -17.94
CA SER A 56 -18.25 4.80 -17.65
C SER A 56 -17.97 4.90 -16.14
N GLY A 57 -17.09 5.80 -15.75
CA GLY A 57 -16.75 6.05 -14.35
C GLY A 57 -16.31 7.49 -14.14
N THR A 58 -16.11 7.88 -12.88
CA THR A 58 -15.78 9.26 -12.51
C THR A 58 -14.66 9.28 -11.47
N LEU A 59 -13.54 9.94 -11.78
CA LEU A 59 -12.42 10.13 -10.87
C LEU A 59 -12.80 11.10 -9.74
N VAL A 60 -12.83 10.61 -8.51
CA VAL A 60 -13.19 11.38 -7.30
C VAL A 60 -12.06 11.51 -6.29
N ASP A 61 -11.01 10.72 -6.45
CA ASP A 61 -9.75 10.79 -5.74
C ASP A 61 -8.63 10.28 -6.67
N SER A 62 -7.36 10.58 -6.39
CA SER A 62 -6.25 10.16 -7.27
C SER A 62 -6.19 8.66 -7.50
N GLU A 63 -6.70 7.84 -6.59
CA GLU A 63 -6.72 6.37 -6.73
C GLU A 63 -8.13 5.78 -6.87
N TRP A 64 -9.19 6.59 -6.90
CA TRP A 64 -10.55 6.07 -6.85
C TRP A 64 -11.49 6.65 -7.88
N LEU A 65 -12.23 5.75 -8.54
CA LEU A 65 -13.38 6.06 -9.37
C LEU A 65 -14.68 5.78 -8.60
N LEU A 66 -15.69 6.61 -8.80
CA LEU A 66 -17.09 6.23 -8.61
C LEU A 66 -17.67 5.73 -9.93
N THR A 67 -18.42 4.63 -9.89
CA THR A 67 -19.15 4.08 -11.04
C THR A 67 -20.38 3.30 -10.55
N ALA A 68 -21.19 2.77 -11.48
CA ALA A 68 -22.36 1.96 -11.16
C ALA A 68 -21.93 0.56 -10.70
N ALA A 69 -22.47 0.08 -9.58
CA ALA A 69 -22.17 -1.26 -9.07
C ALA A 69 -22.66 -2.35 -10.04
N SER A 70 -23.76 -2.10 -10.74
CA SER A 70 -24.33 -2.96 -11.78
C SER A 70 -23.36 -3.26 -12.93
N CYS A 71 -22.32 -2.45 -13.14
CA CYS A 71 -21.24 -2.74 -14.09
C CYS A 71 -20.46 -4.00 -13.72
N PHE A 72 -20.33 -4.31 -12.42
CA PHE A 72 -19.55 -5.43 -11.88
C PHE A 72 -20.43 -6.60 -11.39
N ALA A 73 -21.74 -6.50 -11.58
CA ALA A 73 -22.66 -7.58 -11.24
C ALA A 73 -22.56 -8.75 -12.26
N ASP A 74 -22.54 -9.97 -11.74
CA ASP A 74 -22.51 -11.22 -12.52
C ASP A 74 -23.73 -11.39 -13.42
N SER A 75 -24.89 -10.90 -12.97
CA SER A 75 -26.13 -10.91 -13.73
C SER A 75 -26.98 -9.69 -13.40
N THR A 76 -27.93 -9.36 -14.26
CA THR A 76 -28.89 -8.28 -14.03
C THR A 76 -29.58 -8.44 -12.67
N GLY A 77 -29.48 -7.43 -11.81
CA GLY A 77 -30.08 -7.43 -10.47
C GLY A 77 -29.27 -8.11 -9.37
N ALA A 78 -28.11 -8.70 -9.68
CA ALA A 78 -27.17 -9.17 -8.67
C ALA A 78 -26.39 -8.00 -8.07
N ALA A 79 -25.96 -8.14 -6.81
CA ALA A 79 -25.04 -7.18 -6.19
C ALA A 79 -23.62 -7.37 -6.73
N ALA A 80 -22.87 -6.27 -6.87
CA ALA A 80 -21.43 -6.35 -7.06
C ALA A 80 -20.76 -6.94 -5.81
N GLN A 81 -19.73 -7.75 -6.02
CA GLN A 81 -18.92 -8.28 -4.93
C GLN A 81 -17.86 -7.25 -4.53
N ALA A 82 -17.58 -7.16 -3.23
CA ALA A 82 -16.46 -6.39 -2.71
C ALA A 82 -15.14 -7.15 -2.90
N GLY A 83 -14.02 -6.43 -2.87
CA GLY A 83 -12.68 -7.00 -3.09
C GLY A 83 -12.19 -6.82 -4.52
N VAL A 84 -11.20 -7.61 -4.94
CA VAL A 84 -10.62 -7.53 -6.29
C VAL A 84 -11.70 -7.87 -7.35
N PRO A 85 -11.81 -7.12 -8.46
CA PRO A 85 -12.75 -7.45 -9.53
C PRO A 85 -12.53 -8.87 -10.08
N LYS A 86 -13.61 -9.66 -10.14
CA LYS A 86 -13.61 -11.01 -10.73
C LYS A 86 -13.11 -11.05 -12.16
N LEU A 87 -13.40 -10.01 -12.93
CA LEU A 87 -12.93 -9.83 -14.29
C LEU A 87 -11.96 -8.67 -14.33
N LYS A 88 -10.83 -8.88 -15.02
CA LYS A 88 -9.86 -7.82 -15.29
C LYS A 88 -10.57 -6.60 -15.85
N THR A 89 -10.34 -5.45 -15.22
CA THR A 89 -11.03 -4.21 -15.55
C THR A 89 -10.04 -3.10 -15.81
N THR A 90 -10.06 -2.56 -17.02
CA THR A 90 -9.23 -1.43 -17.41
C THR A 90 -10.03 -0.13 -17.36
N ALA A 91 -9.44 0.91 -16.77
CA ALA A 91 -9.97 2.26 -16.73
C ALA A 91 -9.07 3.20 -17.55
N THR A 92 -9.64 3.88 -18.53
CA THR A 92 -8.97 4.94 -19.31
C THR A 92 -9.53 6.29 -18.87
N ILE A 93 -8.71 7.14 -18.28
CA ILE A 93 -9.10 8.42 -17.66
C ILE A 93 -8.37 9.57 -18.33
N GLY A 94 -9.00 10.75 -18.47
CA GLY A 94 -8.36 11.95 -19.01
C GLY A 94 -8.31 12.04 -20.54
N ARG A 95 -8.90 11.08 -21.26
CA ARG A 95 -8.90 11.01 -22.74
C ARG A 95 -10.25 11.38 -23.37
N SER A 96 -10.77 12.55 -23.03
CA SER A 96 -12.13 12.96 -23.41
C SER A 96 -12.31 13.20 -24.92
N THR A 97 -11.28 13.71 -25.61
CA THR A 97 -11.34 14.08 -27.04
C THR A 97 -11.11 12.90 -27.98
N ASP A 98 -10.27 11.95 -27.56
CA ASP A 98 -9.97 10.70 -28.27
C ASP A 98 -9.30 9.68 -27.31
N LEU A 99 -9.93 8.52 -27.15
CA LEU A 99 -9.39 7.41 -26.34
C LEU A 99 -8.09 6.81 -26.89
N ALA A 100 -7.82 6.98 -28.19
CA ALA A 100 -6.57 6.56 -28.81
C ALA A 100 -5.41 7.54 -28.53
N GLY A 101 -5.69 8.72 -27.98
CA GLY A 101 -4.68 9.69 -27.58
C GLY A 101 -3.81 9.22 -26.42
N THR A 102 -2.79 10.00 -26.09
CA THR A 102 -1.84 9.73 -25.00
C THR A 102 -2.12 10.54 -23.74
N ASP A 103 -3.08 11.46 -23.79
CA ASP A 103 -3.50 12.26 -22.64
C ASP A 103 -4.00 11.37 -21.49
N GLY A 104 -4.01 11.90 -20.27
CA GLY A 104 -4.49 11.18 -19.10
C GLY A 104 -3.71 9.89 -18.83
N VAL A 105 -4.41 8.81 -18.47
CA VAL A 105 -3.82 7.53 -18.05
C VAL A 105 -4.70 6.31 -18.38
N VAL A 106 -4.06 5.14 -18.39
CA VAL A 106 -4.72 3.83 -18.35
C VAL A 106 -4.32 3.13 -17.04
N ARG A 107 -5.29 2.54 -16.35
CA ARG A 107 -5.12 1.86 -15.05
C ARG A 107 -5.93 0.57 -15.02
N GLN A 108 -5.54 -0.36 -14.14
CA GLN A 108 -6.39 -1.48 -13.75
C GLN A 108 -7.21 -1.08 -12.52
N VAL A 109 -8.44 -1.58 -12.45
CA VAL A 109 -9.22 -1.57 -11.22
C VAL A 109 -8.86 -2.82 -10.42
N VAL A 110 -8.49 -2.63 -9.16
CA VAL A 110 -7.93 -3.67 -8.29
C VAL A 110 -8.72 -3.86 -7.00
N GLU A 111 -9.70 -3.01 -6.72
CA GLU A 111 -10.58 -3.17 -5.56
C GLU A 111 -11.95 -2.55 -5.84
N LEU A 112 -13.00 -3.22 -5.39
CA LEU A 112 -14.37 -2.76 -5.42
C LEU A 112 -14.91 -2.64 -3.99
N VAL A 113 -15.49 -1.49 -3.69
CA VAL A 113 -16.22 -1.22 -2.45
C VAL A 113 -17.65 -0.80 -2.80
N PRO A 114 -18.58 -1.75 -2.96
CA PRO A 114 -19.95 -1.46 -3.36
C PRO A 114 -20.77 -0.88 -2.19
N ARG A 115 -21.68 0.03 -2.51
CA ARG A 115 -22.77 0.43 -1.62
C ARG A 115 -23.85 -0.64 -1.60
N THR A 116 -24.54 -0.76 -0.47
CA THR A 116 -25.68 -1.69 -0.31
C THR A 116 -27.03 -1.02 -0.48
N ASP A 117 -27.08 0.31 -0.40
CA ASP A 117 -28.30 1.12 -0.44
C ASP A 117 -28.62 1.68 -1.83
N ARG A 118 -27.65 1.72 -2.75
CA ARG A 118 -27.81 2.28 -4.11
C ARG A 118 -26.78 1.72 -5.09
N ASP A 119 -27.03 1.90 -6.38
CA ASP A 119 -26.19 1.40 -7.47
C ASP A 119 -24.91 2.24 -7.65
N VAL A 120 -24.02 2.17 -6.66
CA VAL A 120 -22.75 2.89 -6.60
C VAL A 120 -21.66 1.96 -6.08
N VAL A 121 -20.50 1.98 -6.72
CA VAL A 121 -19.29 1.30 -6.26
C VAL A 121 -18.10 2.26 -6.35
N LEU A 122 -17.25 2.21 -5.34
CA LEU A 122 -15.91 2.77 -5.40
C LEU A 122 -14.98 1.72 -6.03
N ALA A 123 -14.24 2.11 -7.05
CA ALA A 123 -13.30 1.28 -7.78
C ALA A 123 -11.88 1.85 -7.62
N ARG A 124 -11.01 1.15 -6.87
CA ARG A 124 -9.62 1.56 -6.66
C ARG A 124 -8.78 1.22 -7.88
N LEU A 125 -7.88 2.12 -8.23
CA LEU A 125 -6.91 1.98 -9.30
C LEU A 125 -5.61 1.38 -8.76
N ASN A 126 -4.92 0.58 -9.57
CA ASN A 126 -3.61 -0.01 -9.21
C ASN A 126 -2.54 1.05 -8.92
N ARG A 127 -2.65 2.23 -9.57
CA ARG A 127 -1.74 3.36 -9.37
C ARG A 127 -2.49 4.70 -9.37
N PRO A 128 -1.98 5.73 -8.68
CA PRO A 128 -2.57 7.05 -8.68
C PRO A 128 -2.59 7.70 -10.07
N VAL A 129 -3.58 8.56 -10.26
CA VAL A 129 -3.75 9.48 -11.39
C VAL A 129 -3.29 10.86 -10.93
N THR A 130 -2.19 11.34 -11.50
CA THR A 130 -1.53 12.59 -11.09
C THR A 130 -1.72 13.74 -12.09
N ASN A 131 -2.15 13.44 -13.31
CA ASN A 131 -2.31 14.41 -14.41
C ASN A 131 -3.78 14.72 -14.76
N VAL A 132 -4.74 14.21 -13.97
CA VAL A 132 -6.17 14.52 -14.11
C VAL A 132 -6.71 14.92 -12.74
N THR A 133 -7.30 16.10 -12.65
CA THR A 133 -7.91 16.58 -11.40
C THR A 133 -9.20 15.81 -11.11
N PRO A 134 -9.33 15.15 -9.95
CA PRO A 134 -10.58 14.52 -9.54
C PRO A 134 -11.70 15.55 -9.35
N ILE A 135 -12.95 15.17 -9.62
CA ILE A 135 -14.11 16.03 -9.38
C ILE A 135 -14.57 15.94 -7.92
N ALA A 136 -14.91 17.08 -7.32
CA ALA A 136 -15.51 17.12 -5.99
C ALA A 136 -16.96 16.63 -6.02
N LEU A 137 -17.37 15.90 -4.97
CA LEU A 137 -18.77 15.55 -4.76
C LEU A 137 -19.58 16.81 -4.43
N ALA A 138 -20.81 16.89 -4.95
CA ALA A 138 -21.77 17.90 -4.53
C ALA A 138 -22.10 17.73 -3.03
N THR A 139 -22.47 18.83 -2.38
CA THR A 139 -22.87 18.84 -0.95
C THR A 139 -24.37 18.96 -0.77
N THR A 140 -25.12 19.06 -1.87
CA THR A 140 -26.57 19.25 -1.88
C THR A 140 -27.23 18.38 -2.94
N ALA A 141 -28.36 17.80 -2.55
CA ALA A 141 -29.23 17.00 -3.41
C ALA A 141 -29.63 17.76 -4.68
N PRO A 142 -29.86 17.06 -5.81
CA PRO A 142 -30.51 17.65 -6.96
C PRO A 142 -31.96 18.04 -6.65
N THR A 143 -32.43 19.14 -7.24
CA THR A 143 -33.80 19.65 -7.03
C THR A 143 -34.65 19.53 -8.28
N ALA A 144 -35.95 19.28 -8.15
CA ALA A 144 -36.85 19.20 -9.30
C ALA A 144 -36.81 20.49 -10.13
N GLY A 145 -36.72 20.35 -11.46
CA GLY A 145 -36.54 21.44 -12.42
C GLY A 145 -35.10 21.87 -12.66
N GLU A 146 -34.15 21.41 -11.83
CA GLU A 146 -32.72 21.70 -12.01
C GLU A 146 -32.20 21.12 -13.34
N GLU A 147 -31.34 21.86 -14.02
CA GLU A 147 -30.61 21.35 -15.18
C GLU A 147 -29.24 20.81 -14.76
N LEU A 148 -28.98 19.56 -15.12
CA LEU A 148 -27.69 18.89 -14.89
C LEU A 148 -27.06 18.50 -16.22
N LYS A 149 -25.73 18.41 -16.26
CA LYS A 149 -25.00 17.86 -17.40
C LYS A 149 -24.58 16.43 -17.12
N PHE A 150 -24.53 15.59 -18.13
CA PHE A 150 -23.98 14.25 -17.98
C PHE A 150 -22.99 13.96 -19.09
N ALA A 151 -22.04 13.08 -18.82
CA ALA A 151 -21.08 12.60 -19.81
C ALA A 151 -20.83 11.10 -19.70
N GLY A 152 -20.38 10.47 -20.79
CA GLY A 152 -20.04 9.06 -20.82
C GLY A 152 -19.48 8.58 -22.16
N TYR A 153 -18.98 7.34 -22.14
CA TYR A 153 -18.46 6.62 -23.30
C TYR A 153 -19.41 5.50 -23.78
N GLY A 154 -20.67 5.57 -23.37
CA GLY A 154 -21.72 4.69 -23.87
C GLY A 154 -21.98 4.90 -25.36
N ARG A 155 -22.75 3.98 -25.94
CA ARG A 155 -23.09 4.02 -27.36
C ARG A 155 -23.71 5.35 -27.72
N THR A 156 -23.56 5.76 -28.98
CA THR A 156 -24.30 6.92 -29.49
C THR A 156 -25.46 6.48 -30.36
N LYS A 157 -26.14 7.41 -31.04
CA LYS A 157 -27.10 7.09 -32.10
C LYS A 157 -26.47 6.36 -33.28
N ALA A 158 -25.20 6.67 -33.59
CA ALA A 158 -24.54 6.24 -34.82
C ALA A 158 -23.44 5.20 -34.56
N GLU A 159 -22.89 5.13 -33.35
CA GLU A 159 -21.70 4.34 -33.04
C GLU A 159 -21.97 3.39 -31.88
N TRP A 160 -21.61 2.12 -32.06
CA TRP A 160 -21.73 1.08 -31.03
C TRP A 160 -20.72 1.26 -29.88
N ALA A 161 -19.51 1.73 -30.18
CA ALA A 161 -18.43 1.91 -29.22
C ALA A 161 -17.64 3.17 -29.60
N PRO A 162 -18.10 4.36 -29.17
CA PRO A 162 -17.44 5.59 -29.54
C PRO A 162 -16.03 5.71 -28.96
N MET A 163 -15.16 6.37 -29.72
CA MET A 163 -13.79 6.70 -29.28
C MET A 163 -13.71 8.07 -28.59
N LYS A 164 -14.80 8.83 -28.58
CA LYS A 164 -14.87 10.15 -27.96
C LYS A 164 -15.87 10.14 -26.81
N LEU A 165 -15.62 10.98 -25.81
CA LEU A 165 -16.60 11.23 -24.77
C LEU A 165 -17.77 12.02 -25.35
N HIS A 166 -18.99 11.71 -24.90
CA HIS A 166 -20.18 12.45 -25.28
C HIS A 166 -20.83 13.05 -24.05
N SER A 167 -21.52 14.18 -24.23
CA SER A 167 -22.25 14.84 -23.16
C SER A 167 -23.64 15.28 -23.59
N GLY A 168 -24.53 15.36 -22.61
CA GLY A 168 -25.91 15.81 -22.76
C GLY A 168 -26.37 16.57 -21.53
N ALA A 169 -27.66 16.92 -21.49
CA ALA A 169 -28.26 17.59 -20.34
C ALA A 169 -29.55 16.90 -19.92
N TYR A 170 -29.79 16.91 -18.61
CA TYR A 170 -31.00 16.45 -17.95
C TYR A 170 -31.76 17.62 -17.34
N THR A 171 -33.08 17.50 -17.27
CA THR A 171 -33.88 18.15 -16.23
C THR A 171 -34.19 17.12 -15.15
N VAL A 172 -34.00 17.50 -13.89
CA VAL A 172 -34.37 16.66 -12.74
C VAL A 172 -35.89 16.69 -12.58
N ASP A 173 -36.52 15.51 -12.59
CA ASP A 173 -37.96 15.38 -12.41
C ASP A 173 -38.30 15.32 -10.92
N SER A 174 -37.57 14.49 -10.18
CA SER A 174 -37.70 14.32 -8.73
C SER A 174 -36.44 13.68 -8.15
N ALA A 175 -36.21 13.86 -6.85
CA ALA A 175 -35.13 13.18 -6.13
C ALA A 175 -35.69 12.50 -4.86
N ASP A 176 -35.32 11.25 -4.64
CA ASP A 176 -35.48 10.54 -3.36
C ASP A 176 -34.14 10.50 -2.61
N THR A 177 -34.02 9.76 -1.52
CA THR A 177 -32.81 9.69 -0.68
C THR A 177 -31.56 9.19 -1.40
N THR A 178 -31.72 8.33 -2.42
CA THR A 178 -30.62 7.58 -3.04
C THR A 178 -30.49 7.82 -4.55
N THR A 179 -31.56 8.26 -5.20
CA THR A 179 -31.64 8.43 -6.64
C THR A 179 -32.35 9.72 -7.04
N ALA A 180 -32.13 10.14 -8.28
CA ALA A 180 -32.92 11.16 -8.94
C ALA A 180 -33.46 10.63 -10.27
N LEU A 181 -34.75 10.89 -10.52
CA LEU A 181 -35.36 10.71 -11.82
C LEU A 181 -35.04 11.93 -12.67
N VAL A 182 -34.61 11.68 -13.89
CA VAL A 182 -34.19 12.71 -14.83
C VAL A 182 -34.80 12.47 -16.19
N THR A 183 -35.10 13.56 -16.91
CA THR A 183 -35.53 13.53 -18.30
C THR A 183 -34.55 14.29 -19.17
N GLY A 184 -34.06 13.65 -20.23
CA GLY A 184 -33.06 14.24 -21.11
C GLY A 184 -33.61 15.39 -21.97
N LYS A 185 -32.81 16.45 -22.09
CA LYS A 185 -33.12 17.66 -22.87
C LYS A 185 -32.60 17.55 -24.30
N ALA A 186 -33.27 18.24 -25.22
CA ALA A 186 -32.90 18.27 -26.64
C ALA A 186 -32.77 16.87 -27.29
N GLY A 187 -33.49 15.87 -26.76
CA GLY A 187 -33.42 14.48 -27.23
C GLY A 187 -32.24 13.67 -26.68
N ALA A 188 -31.43 14.24 -25.78
CA ALA A 188 -30.36 13.52 -25.09
C ALA A 188 -30.92 12.36 -24.26
N ALA A 189 -30.24 11.23 -24.27
CA ALA A 189 -30.49 10.11 -23.37
C ALA A 189 -29.16 9.42 -23.07
N ALA A 190 -28.98 8.91 -21.85
CA ALA A 190 -27.87 7.98 -21.59
C ALA A 190 -28.12 6.65 -22.32
N CYS A 191 -27.07 6.09 -22.88
CA CYS A 191 -27.09 4.85 -23.63
C CYS A 191 -26.35 3.74 -22.87
N ALA A 192 -26.48 2.49 -23.33
CA ALA A 192 -25.67 1.39 -22.81
C ALA A 192 -24.18 1.76 -22.84
N GLY A 193 -23.51 1.60 -21.69
CA GLY A 193 -22.11 2.00 -21.47
C GLY A 193 -21.91 3.38 -20.84
N ASP A 194 -22.96 4.21 -20.73
CA ASP A 194 -22.91 5.45 -19.94
C ASP A 194 -23.11 5.21 -18.44
N ALA A 195 -23.49 3.98 -18.04
CA ALA A 195 -23.62 3.61 -16.63
C ALA A 195 -22.32 3.90 -15.87
N GLY A 196 -22.44 4.56 -14.72
CA GLY A 196 -21.32 5.08 -13.92
C GLY A 196 -20.73 6.42 -14.39
N GLY A 197 -21.15 6.94 -15.54
CA GLY A 197 -20.74 8.24 -16.05
C GLY A 197 -21.27 9.39 -15.19
N PRO A 198 -20.53 10.51 -15.10
CA PRO A 198 -20.84 11.60 -14.18
C PRO A 198 -22.10 12.36 -14.60
N VAL A 199 -22.90 12.75 -13.61
CA VAL A 199 -23.96 13.76 -13.70
C VAL A 199 -23.56 14.93 -12.81
N VAL A 200 -23.35 16.10 -13.41
CA VAL A 200 -22.70 17.25 -12.76
C VAL A 200 -23.54 18.50 -12.78
N ARG A 201 -23.33 19.32 -11.75
CA ARG A 201 -23.80 20.69 -11.62
C ARG A 201 -22.64 21.64 -11.91
N GLY A 202 -22.88 22.71 -12.66
CA GLY A 202 -21.84 23.67 -13.04
C GLY A 202 -20.90 23.17 -14.15
N THR A 203 -19.82 23.91 -14.39
CA THR A 203 -18.85 23.63 -15.47
C THR A 203 -17.45 24.07 -15.05
N GLY A 204 -16.41 23.44 -15.60
CA GLY A 204 -15.02 23.79 -15.28
C GLY A 204 -14.71 23.56 -13.80
N THR A 205 -14.03 24.51 -13.16
CA THR A 205 -13.59 24.37 -11.75
C THR A 205 -14.71 24.46 -10.71
N SER A 206 -15.91 24.93 -11.08
CA SER A 206 -17.09 24.93 -10.21
C SER A 206 -17.95 23.67 -10.35
N ALA A 207 -17.54 22.74 -11.21
CA ALA A 207 -18.28 21.50 -11.42
C ALA A 207 -18.27 20.64 -10.15
N ALA A 208 -19.44 20.12 -9.79
CA ALA A 208 -19.61 19.18 -8.69
C ALA A 208 -20.40 17.96 -9.16
N LEU A 209 -19.96 16.77 -8.73
CA LEU A 209 -20.60 15.50 -9.04
C LEU A 209 -21.88 15.34 -8.21
N VAL A 210 -23.03 15.34 -8.88
CA VAL A 210 -24.36 15.22 -8.26
C VAL A 210 -24.82 13.77 -8.22
N GLY A 211 -24.50 13.01 -9.28
CA GLY A 211 -24.83 11.59 -9.34
C GLY A 211 -24.09 10.86 -10.44
N LEU A 212 -24.40 9.58 -10.58
CA LEU A 212 -23.90 8.70 -11.63
C LEU A 212 -25.08 8.19 -12.47
N ASN A 213 -24.94 8.12 -13.79
CA ASN A 213 -25.93 7.46 -14.64
C ASN A 213 -26.05 5.98 -14.25
N THR A 214 -27.26 5.45 -14.11
CA THR A 214 -27.46 4.01 -13.79
C THR A 214 -28.44 3.34 -14.73
N GLN A 215 -29.59 3.97 -15.00
CA GLN A 215 -30.63 3.40 -15.86
C GLN A 215 -31.12 4.43 -16.88
N SER A 216 -31.54 3.96 -18.06
CA SER A 216 -32.17 4.80 -19.09
C SER A 216 -33.08 3.97 -19.99
N TYR A 217 -34.10 4.62 -20.55
CA TYR A 217 -34.91 4.07 -21.64
C TYR A 217 -34.16 4.05 -22.99
N GLN A 218 -33.00 4.73 -23.09
CA GLN A 218 -32.09 4.67 -24.25
C GLN A 218 -32.71 5.13 -25.59
N ALA A 219 -33.72 6.00 -25.57
CA ALA A 219 -34.32 6.53 -26.78
C ALA A 219 -33.27 7.17 -27.70
N GLY A 220 -33.23 6.71 -28.95
CA GLY A 220 -32.31 7.21 -29.96
C GLY A 220 -30.89 6.64 -29.91
N CYS A 221 -30.59 5.73 -28.98
CA CYS A 221 -29.31 5.01 -28.94
C CYS A 221 -29.22 3.95 -30.05
N PHE A 222 -27.99 3.65 -30.49
CA PHE A 222 -27.74 2.68 -31.55
C PHE A 222 -28.29 1.30 -31.16
N GLY A 223 -29.08 0.71 -32.07
CA GLY A 223 -29.68 -0.61 -31.90
C GLY A 223 -30.95 -0.63 -31.03
N ILE A 224 -31.41 0.52 -30.54
CA ILE A 224 -32.71 0.66 -29.88
C ILE A 224 -33.79 0.95 -30.92
N ASP A 225 -35.00 0.42 -30.69
CA ASP A 225 -36.16 0.66 -31.55
C ASP A 225 -36.44 2.16 -31.68
N ALA A 226 -36.56 2.66 -32.91
CA ALA A 226 -36.87 4.06 -33.17
C ALA A 226 -38.25 4.51 -32.61
N ALA A 227 -39.13 3.56 -32.29
CA ALA A 227 -40.39 3.83 -31.59
C ALA A 227 -40.20 4.16 -30.10
N GLU A 228 -39.06 3.83 -29.50
CA GLU A 228 -38.71 4.27 -28.15
C GLU A 228 -38.30 5.75 -28.18
N THR A 229 -39.14 6.60 -27.61
CA THR A 229 -38.92 8.06 -27.58
C THR A 229 -38.67 8.60 -26.18
N ARG A 230 -38.71 7.76 -25.14
CA ARG A 230 -38.53 8.21 -23.75
C ARG A 230 -37.05 8.45 -23.47
N THR A 231 -36.71 9.70 -23.13
CA THR A 231 -35.34 10.11 -22.75
C THR A 231 -35.11 10.06 -21.24
N ALA A 232 -36.07 9.53 -20.49
CA ALA A 232 -35.98 9.46 -19.04
C ALA A 232 -34.91 8.45 -18.57
N GLY A 233 -34.35 8.69 -17.39
CA GLY A 233 -33.33 7.87 -16.77
C GLY A 233 -33.30 8.04 -15.25
N VAL A 234 -32.41 7.27 -14.62
CA VAL A 234 -32.17 7.27 -13.18
C VAL A 234 -30.70 7.56 -12.92
N THR A 235 -30.45 8.49 -12.00
CA THR A 235 -29.11 8.80 -11.50
C THR A 235 -29.00 8.33 -10.06
N ALA A 236 -27.91 7.68 -9.69
CA ALA A 236 -27.61 7.41 -8.28
C ALA A 236 -26.96 8.66 -7.66
N ARG A 237 -27.55 9.17 -6.59
CA ARG A 237 -27.08 10.37 -5.88
C ARG A 237 -25.78 10.08 -5.14
N VAL A 238 -24.86 11.04 -5.17
CA VAL A 238 -23.57 10.96 -4.45
C VAL A 238 -23.36 12.08 -3.43
N ASP A 239 -24.30 13.01 -3.29
CA ASP A 239 -24.12 14.21 -2.47
C ASP A 239 -24.00 13.93 -0.95
N ASP A 240 -24.45 12.77 -0.51
CA ASP A 240 -24.35 12.27 0.86
C ASP A 240 -23.20 11.26 1.06
N LEU A 241 -22.38 11.02 0.03
CA LEU A 241 -21.34 9.99 0.05
C LEU A 241 -19.94 10.50 0.40
N ALA A 242 -19.75 11.81 0.61
CA ALA A 242 -18.42 12.40 0.84
C ALA A 242 -17.67 11.77 2.04
N SER A 243 -18.38 11.49 3.14
CA SER A 243 -17.79 10.84 4.32
C SER A 243 -17.37 9.40 4.03
N TRP A 244 -18.20 8.66 3.29
CA TRP A 244 -17.89 7.29 2.87
C TRP A 244 -16.69 7.25 1.92
N VAL A 245 -16.67 8.11 0.88
CA VAL A 245 -15.55 8.22 -0.04
C VAL A 245 -14.26 8.56 0.70
N SER A 246 -14.28 9.58 1.56
CA SER A 246 -13.12 9.97 2.36
C SER A 246 -12.63 8.85 3.27
N SER A 247 -13.54 8.08 3.89
CA SER A 247 -13.19 6.96 4.76
C SER A 247 -12.49 5.81 4.03
N LYS A 248 -12.76 5.62 2.73
CA LYS A 248 -12.16 4.56 1.91
C LYS A 248 -10.89 5.03 1.21
N ALA A 249 -10.95 6.22 0.61
CA ALA A 249 -9.80 6.83 -0.01
C ALA A 249 -8.67 7.11 1.00
N GLY A 250 -9.02 7.55 2.21
CA GLY A 250 -8.05 7.83 3.29
C GLY A 250 -7.60 6.62 4.10
N ALA A 251 -8.12 5.42 3.84
CA ALA A 251 -7.79 4.23 4.62
C ALA A 251 -6.35 3.76 4.39
N LEU A 252 -5.76 3.16 5.41
CA LEU A 252 -4.53 2.39 5.27
C LEU A 252 -4.80 1.12 4.49
N ARG A 253 -3.84 0.76 3.64
CA ARG A 253 -3.82 -0.58 3.03
C ARG A 253 -3.45 -1.59 4.10
N VAL A 254 -4.10 -2.74 4.04
CA VAL A 254 -3.81 -3.89 4.89
C VAL A 254 -3.16 -4.98 4.03
N THR A 255 -2.36 -5.83 4.65
CA THR A 255 -1.90 -7.07 4.04
C THR A 255 -3.11 -7.96 3.77
N ASP A 256 -3.35 -8.33 2.52
CA ASP A 256 -4.48 -9.17 2.10
C ASP A 256 -4.05 -10.01 0.88
N PHE A 257 -3.58 -11.23 1.14
CA PHE A 257 -3.06 -12.14 0.13
C PHE A 257 -4.18 -12.83 -0.67
N ASN A 258 -5.44 -12.76 -0.19
CA ASN A 258 -6.59 -13.42 -0.79
C ASN A 258 -7.66 -12.47 -1.36
N GLY A 259 -7.50 -11.16 -1.15
CA GLY A 259 -8.29 -10.08 -1.76
C GLY A 259 -9.71 -9.96 -1.24
N ASP A 260 -9.99 -10.41 -0.02
CA ASP A 260 -11.32 -10.37 0.60
C ASP A 260 -11.61 -9.11 1.41
N GLY A 261 -10.63 -8.21 1.53
CA GLY A 261 -10.70 -6.99 2.30
C GLY A 261 -10.54 -7.18 3.81
N VAL A 262 -10.07 -8.34 4.27
CA VAL A 262 -9.74 -8.63 5.66
C VAL A 262 -8.23 -8.78 5.79
N GLU A 263 -7.65 -8.15 6.82
CA GLU A 263 -6.21 -8.22 7.06
C GLU A 263 -5.75 -9.65 7.36
N ASP A 264 -4.78 -10.11 6.57
CA ASP A 264 -3.99 -11.32 6.72
C ASP A 264 -2.66 -11.00 7.44
N ILE A 265 -1.93 -12.04 7.88
CA ILE A 265 -0.58 -11.87 8.45
C ILE A 265 0.36 -12.98 7.98
N ALA A 266 1.56 -12.60 7.55
CA ALA A 266 2.69 -13.49 7.32
C ALA A 266 3.55 -13.57 8.60
N ILE A 267 3.90 -14.78 9.04
CA ILE A 267 4.67 -15.03 10.25
C ILE A 267 5.84 -15.94 9.91
N SER A 268 7.07 -15.45 10.04
CA SER A 268 8.26 -16.25 9.73
C SER A 268 8.76 -17.06 10.92
N ASP A 269 9.38 -18.19 10.59
CA ASP A 269 10.16 -19.04 11.48
C ASP A 269 11.36 -19.58 10.68
N PRO A 270 12.42 -18.76 10.49
CA PRO A 270 13.57 -19.11 9.65
C PRO A 270 14.40 -20.28 10.20
N LYS A 271 14.11 -20.75 11.42
CA LYS A 271 14.80 -21.87 12.04
C LYS A 271 13.96 -23.16 12.05
N ALA A 272 12.75 -23.12 11.49
CA ALA A 272 11.93 -24.31 11.35
C ALA A 272 12.61 -25.36 10.46
N THR A 273 12.34 -26.63 10.75
CA THR A 273 12.84 -27.76 9.96
C THR A 273 11.82 -28.13 8.88
N VAL A 274 12.26 -28.25 7.64
CA VAL A 274 11.46 -28.73 6.50
C VAL A 274 11.95 -30.12 6.12
N GLY A 275 11.09 -31.15 6.22
CA GLY A 275 11.52 -32.52 6.01
C GLY A 275 12.69 -32.93 6.93
N SER A 276 13.86 -33.19 6.35
CA SER A 276 15.13 -33.43 7.08
C SER A 276 16.09 -32.24 7.10
N ALA A 277 15.75 -31.14 6.44
CA ALA A 277 16.56 -29.93 6.37
C ALA A 277 16.34 -29.07 7.61
N ALA A 278 17.26 -29.20 8.58
CA ALA A 278 17.23 -28.44 9.82
C ALA A 278 17.49 -26.96 9.56
N GLU A 279 16.70 -26.07 10.17
CA GLU A 279 16.81 -24.62 9.99
C GLU A 279 16.67 -24.17 8.52
N ALA A 280 15.92 -24.90 7.68
CA ALA A 280 15.62 -24.46 6.32
C ALA A 280 14.72 -23.21 6.31
N GLY A 281 13.81 -23.11 7.28
CA GLY A 281 12.91 -21.96 7.44
C GLY A 281 11.56 -22.13 6.76
N VAL A 282 10.54 -21.46 7.32
CA VAL A 282 9.18 -21.41 6.78
C VAL A 282 8.54 -20.05 7.03
N VAL A 283 7.58 -19.67 6.19
CA VAL A 283 6.67 -18.55 6.43
C VAL A 283 5.24 -19.07 6.49
N ARG A 284 4.45 -18.63 7.48
CA ARG A 284 3.06 -19.03 7.65
C ARG A 284 2.14 -17.86 7.41
N ILE A 285 1.25 -17.99 6.43
CA ILE A 285 0.20 -17.03 6.16
C ILE A 285 -1.03 -17.43 6.97
N VAL A 286 -1.51 -16.54 7.82
CA VAL A 286 -2.78 -16.68 8.53
C VAL A 286 -3.79 -15.77 7.87
N TYR A 287 -4.78 -16.37 7.22
CA TYR A 287 -5.83 -15.61 6.56
C TYR A 287 -6.82 -15.05 7.58
N GLY A 288 -7.16 -13.78 7.40
CA GLY A 288 -8.15 -13.05 8.18
C GLY A 288 -9.51 -13.73 8.20
N GLY A 289 -10.34 -13.39 9.19
CA GLY A 289 -11.72 -13.88 9.26
C GLY A 289 -11.87 -15.39 9.53
N GLY A 290 -10.80 -16.08 9.93
CA GLY A 290 -10.83 -17.52 10.23
C GLY A 290 -10.80 -18.41 8.98
N LYS A 291 -10.21 -17.92 7.89
CA LYS A 291 -10.09 -18.66 6.62
C LYS A 291 -8.96 -19.70 6.58
N GLY A 292 -8.25 -19.88 7.70
CA GLY A 292 -7.24 -20.91 7.87
C GLY A 292 -5.82 -20.37 7.65
N THR A 293 -4.89 -21.29 7.46
CA THR A 293 -3.46 -20.99 7.38
C THR A 293 -2.79 -21.77 6.27
N VAL A 294 -1.79 -21.18 5.62
CA VAL A 294 -0.90 -21.83 4.66
C VAL A 294 0.53 -21.73 5.16
N GLU A 295 1.30 -22.81 5.02
CA GLU A 295 2.74 -22.83 5.28
C GLU A 295 3.48 -22.80 3.94
N VAL A 296 4.48 -21.92 3.86
CA VAL A 296 5.29 -21.64 2.67
C VAL A 296 6.75 -21.97 2.98
N ASN A 297 7.39 -22.73 2.10
CA ASN A 297 8.81 -23.08 2.14
C ASN A 297 9.29 -23.46 0.73
N GLN A 298 10.61 -23.62 0.56
CA GLN A 298 11.25 -23.87 -0.73
C GLN A 298 10.92 -25.24 -1.36
N ASP A 299 10.43 -26.23 -0.60
CA ASP A 299 10.04 -27.54 -1.17
C ASP A 299 8.69 -27.51 -1.91
N LEU A 300 7.97 -26.39 -1.87
CA LEU A 300 6.74 -26.23 -2.63
C LEU A 300 7.05 -26.03 -4.11
N ASP A 301 6.33 -26.71 -5.00
CA ASP A 301 6.56 -26.66 -6.47
C ASP A 301 6.39 -25.27 -7.11
N TRP A 302 6.01 -24.28 -6.30
CA TRP A 302 5.74 -22.91 -6.64
C TRP A 302 6.56 -21.89 -5.86
N VAL A 303 7.60 -22.34 -5.15
CA VAL A 303 8.64 -21.50 -4.57
C VAL A 303 9.96 -21.88 -5.24
N ALA A 304 10.89 -20.93 -5.38
CA ALA A 304 12.17 -21.22 -6.00
C ALA A 304 13.11 -21.98 -5.04
N GLY A 305 14.07 -22.71 -5.62
CA GLY A 305 15.04 -23.50 -4.85
C GLY A 305 14.47 -24.82 -4.34
N GLY A 306 15.11 -25.36 -3.30
CA GLY A 306 14.66 -26.50 -2.52
C GLY A 306 15.16 -26.34 -1.09
N ALA A 307 14.46 -26.90 -0.10
CA ALA A 307 14.84 -26.68 1.29
C ALA A 307 16.12 -27.45 1.64
N GLU A 308 17.17 -26.72 1.98
CA GLU A 308 18.45 -27.21 2.48
C GLU A 308 18.66 -26.78 3.93
N ALA A 309 19.60 -27.44 4.60
CA ALA A 309 19.84 -27.11 6.00
C ALA A 309 20.45 -25.71 6.07
N THR A 310 19.92 -24.87 6.96
CA THR A 310 20.40 -23.52 7.25
C THR A 310 20.14 -22.42 6.22
N ASP A 311 19.24 -22.61 5.25
CA ASP A 311 18.91 -21.56 4.25
C ASP A 311 18.23 -20.33 4.84
N TRP A 312 17.53 -20.52 5.97
CA TRP A 312 16.83 -19.48 6.72
C TRP A 312 15.78 -18.75 5.88
N PHE A 313 15.00 -19.50 5.08
CA PHE A 313 13.86 -18.98 4.34
C PHE A 313 12.94 -18.16 5.25
N GLY A 314 12.74 -16.88 4.91
CA GLY A 314 11.94 -15.95 5.71
C GLY A 314 12.70 -15.28 6.86
N GLU A 315 14.04 -15.24 6.83
CA GLU A 315 14.84 -14.42 7.74
C GLU A 315 14.42 -12.94 7.65
N ALA A 316 14.18 -12.45 6.43
CA ALA A 316 13.58 -11.15 6.18
C ALA A 316 12.36 -11.31 5.26
N ILE A 317 11.27 -10.62 5.59
CA ILE A 317 10.06 -10.56 4.77
C ILE A 317 9.51 -9.13 4.70
N ASP A 318 8.84 -8.81 3.60
CA ASP A 318 8.03 -7.60 3.45
C ASP A 318 6.84 -7.87 2.51
N THR A 319 5.94 -6.90 2.32
CA THR A 319 4.77 -7.05 1.45
C THR A 319 4.60 -5.87 0.49
N VAL A 320 4.14 -6.19 -0.72
CA VAL A 320 3.76 -5.22 -1.74
C VAL A 320 2.88 -5.92 -2.77
N ASP A 321 1.97 -5.21 -3.43
CA ASP A 321 1.34 -5.71 -4.67
C ASP A 321 2.32 -5.49 -5.82
N TYR A 322 3.22 -6.46 -6.05
CA TYR A 322 4.33 -6.36 -6.98
C TYR A 322 3.87 -6.52 -8.43
N ASN A 323 2.88 -7.38 -8.66
CA ASN A 323 2.35 -7.65 -9.99
C ASN A 323 1.18 -6.72 -10.39
N GLU A 324 0.72 -5.88 -9.45
CA GLU A 324 -0.33 -4.87 -9.59
C GLU A 324 -1.72 -5.43 -9.94
N ASP A 325 -2.04 -6.60 -9.42
CA ASP A 325 -3.32 -7.29 -9.64
C ASP A 325 -4.36 -7.06 -8.53
N GLY A 326 -3.97 -6.39 -7.44
CA GLY A 326 -4.83 -6.07 -6.31
C GLY A 326 -4.73 -7.01 -5.12
N TYR A 327 -3.99 -8.11 -5.24
CA TYR A 327 -3.66 -8.96 -4.11
C TYR A 327 -2.31 -8.52 -3.52
N THR A 328 -2.15 -8.68 -2.21
CA THR A 328 -0.85 -8.46 -1.59
C THR A 328 0.08 -9.61 -1.95
N ASP A 329 1.33 -9.32 -2.33
CA ASP A 329 2.38 -10.31 -2.54
C ASP A 329 3.38 -10.31 -1.38
N LEU A 330 4.04 -11.44 -1.18
CA LEU A 330 5.04 -11.63 -0.13
C LEU A 330 6.45 -11.57 -0.72
N VAL A 331 7.28 -10.66 -0.25
CA VAL A 331 8.72 -10.63 -0.51
C VAL A 331 9.42 -11.45 0.56
N VAL A 332 10.24 -12.41 0.17
CA VAL A 332 10.95 -13.33 1.08
C VAL A 332 12.43 -13.35 0.75
N GLY A 333 13.28 -13.04 1.74
CA GLY A 333 14.72 -13.27 1.67
C GLY A 333 15.10 -14.65 2.20
N THR A 334 16.02 -15.31 1.48
CA THR A 334 16.66 -16.57 1.88
C THR A 334 18.17 -16.37 1.86
N PRO A 335 18.72 -15.55 2.77
CA PRO A 335 20.09 -15.07 2.68
C PRO A 335 21.17 -16.13 2.92
N SER A 336 20.81 -17.33 3.38
CA SER A 336 21.78 -18.40 3.62
C SER A 336 21.73 -19.50 2.56
N GLU A 337 20.93 -19.33 1.49
CA GLU A 337 20.90 -20.26 0.35
C GLU A 337 22.27 -20.41 -0.31
N ASP A 338 22.62 -21.65 -0.64
CA ASP A 338 23.76 -21.98 -1.48
C ASP A 338 23.41 -21.91 -2.98
N LEU A 339 24.09 -21.04 -3.73
CA LEU A 339 23.94 -20.93 -5.19
C LEU A 339 25.11 -21.61 -5.91
N GLY A 340 24.90 -22.88 -6.28
CA GLY A 340 25.93 -23.70 -6.92
C GLY A 340 27.10 -24.00 -5.97
N THR A 341 28.20 -23.26 -6.09
CA THR A 341 29.35 -23.36 -5.16
C THR A 341 29.48 -22.15 -4.24
N ALA A 342 28.68 -21.11 -4.46
CA ALA A 342 28.67 -19.90 -3.65
C ALA A 342 27.77 -20.15 -2.44
N THR A 343 28.37 -20.61 -1.34
CA THR A 343 27.63 -20.91 -0.12
C THR A 343 27.09 -19.64 0.54
N SER A 344 25.85 -19.66 1.03
CA SER A 344 25.18 -18.48 1.64
C SER A 344 25.23 -17.23 0.75
N ALA A 345 25.10 -17.42 -0.57
CA ALA A 345 24.97 -16.32 -1.51
C ALA A 345 23.59 -15.64 -1.36
N GLY A 346 22.55 -16.44 -1.16
CA GLY A 346 21.20 -15.97 -0.91
C GLY A 346 20.41 -15.50 -2.13
N PHE A 347 19.09 -15.40 -1.97
CA PHE A 347 18.19 -14.85 -2.98
C PHE A 347 16.97 -14.17 -2.37
N VAL A 348 16.17 -13.51 -3.22
CA VAL A 348 14.86 -12.96 -2.88
C VAL A 348 13.77 -13.51 -3.79
N ASP A 349 12.68 -13.99 -3.21
CA ASP A 349 11.46 -14.35 -3.93
C ASP A 349 10.35 -13.35 -3.68
N VAL A 350 9.50 -13.14 -4.69
CA VAL A 350 8.20 -12.48 -4.54
C VAL A 350 7.13 -13.51 -4.86
N ILE A 351 6.39 -13.95 -3.86
CA ILE A 351 5.36 -14.96 -3.97
C ILE A 351 4.00 -14.26 -4.05
N TYR A 352 3.26 -14.54 -5.12
CA TYR A 352 2.08 -13.76 -5.46
C TYR A 352 0.83 -14.18 -4.69
N GLY A 353 0.08 -13.17 -4.24
CA GLY A 353 -1.29 -13.30 -3.79
C GLY A 353 -2.23 -13.64 -4.96
N ALA A 354 -3.42 -14.15 -4.63
CA ALA A 354 -4.47 -14.43 -5.61
C ALA A 354 -5.79 -14.71 -4.87
N ALA A 355 -6.91 -14.77 -5.59
CA ALA A 355 -8.24 -15.05 -5.01
C ALA A 355 -8.32 -16.35 -4.17
N GLY A 356 -7.49 -17.35 -4.47
CA GLY A 356 -7.40 -18.61 -3.70
C GLY A 356 -6.42 -18.56 -2.54
N GLY A 357 -5.75 -17.42 -2.32
CA GLY A 357 -4.61 -17.24 -1.43
C GLY A 357 -3.27 -17.26 -2.18
N ILE A 358 -2.21 -17.04 -1.41
CA ILE A 358 -0.82 -17.02 -1.88
C ILE A 358 -0.46 -18.27 -2.72
N GLY A 359 0.25 -18.08 -3.84
CA GLY A 359 0.72 -19.16 -4.71
C GLY A 359 -0.36 -19.89 -5.52
N THR A 360 -1.62 -19.42 -5.48
CA THR A 360 -2.75 -20.07 -6.20
C THR A 360 -3.04 -19.49 -7.58
N GLY A 361 -2.39 -18.39 -7.95
CA GLY A 361 -2.49 -17.75 -9.26
C GLY A 361 -1.86 -18.57 -10.40
N ALA A 362 -2.10 -18.13 -11.64
CA ALA A 362 -1.49 -18.74 -12.83
C ALA A 362 0.03 -18.50 -12.89
N THR A 363 0.44 -17.27 -12.56
CA THR A 363 1.83 -16.94 -12.22
C THR A 363 1.91 -16.91 -10.71
N LYS A 364 2.93 -17.57 -10.14
CA LYS A 364 2.98 -17.84 -8.70
C LYS A 364 4.05 -17.05 -7.97
N TYR A 365 5.15 -16.73 -8.65
CA TYR A 365 6.25 -15.97 -8.06
C TYR A 365 7.13 -15.30 -9.12
N THR A 366 7.98 -14.39 -8.67
CA THR A 366 9.21 -13.96 -9.36
C THR A 366 10.41 -14.25 -8.46
N HIS A 367 11.51 -14.72 -9.05
CA HIS A 367 12.72 -15.10 -8.34
C HIS A 367 13.89 -14.19 -8.74
N PHE A 368 14.49 -13.55 -7.74
CA PHE A 368 15.63 -12.65 -7.88
C PHE A 368 16.89 -13.31 -7.32
N GLU A 369 17.85 -13.53 -8.20
CA GLU A 369 19.13 -14.18 -7.92
C GLU A 369 20.25 -13.38 -8.61
N GLN A 370 21.42 -13.29 -7.99
CA GLN A 370 22.59 -12.61 -8.58
C GLN A 370 23.10 -13.40 -9.79
N GLY A 371 22.92 -12.82 -10.99
CA GLY A 371 23.33 -13.46 -12.25
C GLY A 371 22.39 -14.56 -12.77
N GLY A 372 21.27 -14.83 -12.09
CA GLY A 372 20.33 -15.93 -12.38
C GLY A 372 18.87 -15.56 -12.15
N GLY A 373 17.95 -16.53 -12.15
CA GLY A 373 16.53 -16.33 -11.84
C GLY A 373 15.62 -15.70 -12.91
N THR A 374 14.31 -15.65 -12.61
CA THR A 374 13.26 -15.16 -13.55
C THR A 374 13.15 -13.64 -13.59
N GLY A 375 13.58 -12.96 -12.52
CA GLY A 375 13.69 -11.52 -12.41
C GLY A 375 15.14 -11.02 -12.38
N ALA A 376 16.08 -11.80 -12.92
CA ALA A 376 17.52 -11.73 -12.71
C ALA A 376 18.14 -10.37 -12.35
N ILE A 377 18.97 -10.38 -11.31
CA ILE A 377 19.84 -9.26 -10.95
C ILE A 377 21.03 -9.25 -11.91
N ALA A 378 20.83 -8.63 -13.06
CA ALA A 378 21.83 -8.59 -14.12
C ALA A 378 23.05 -7.75 -13.72
N GLY A 379 24.25 -8.23 -14.05
CA GLY A 379 25.50 -7.50 -13.80
C GLY A 379 26.08 -7.67 -12.40
N SER A 380 25.51 -8.56 -11.57
CA SER A 380 26.12 -9.09 -10.35
C SER A 380 26.22 -10.62 -10.48
N ALA A 381 27.16 -11.23 -9.76
CA ALA A 381 27.34 -12.68 -9.71
C ALA A 381 27.32 -13.11 -8.24
N ALA A 382 26.70 -14.26 -7.95
CA ALA A 382 26.69 -14.81 -6.61
C ALA A 382 28.11 -15.16 -6.13
N GLU A 383 28.47 -14.67 -4.95
CA GLU A 383 29.70 -14.99 -4.23
C GLU A 383 29.37 -15.64 -2.87
N THR A 384 30.34 -16.35 -2.32
CA THR A 384 30.19 -16.96 -0.98
C THR A 384 29.97 -15.86 0.06
N ASP A 385 28.93 -16.04 0.88
CA ASP A 385 28.56 -15.17 1.99
C ASP A 385 28.01 -13.80 1.58
N ASP A 386 27.58 -13.59 0.33
CA ASP A 386 26.90 -12.35 -0.11
C ASP A 386 25.67 -12.03 0.75
N ARG A 387 24.92 -13.09 1.09
CA ARG A 387 23.68 -13.02 1.88
C ARG A 387 22.63 -12.10 1.27
N PHE A 388 22.46 -12.14 -0.04
CA PHE A 388 21.43 -11.39 -0.73
C PHE A 388 20.03 -11.75 -0.17
N GLY A 389 19.26 -10.72 0.18
CA GLY A 389 17.97 -10.87 0.86
C GLY A 389 18.05 -10.83 2.39
N HIS A 390 19.22 -10.54 2.98
CA HIS A 390 19.39 -10.43 4.44
C HIS A 390 18.49 -9.35 5.07
N ALA A 391 18.24 -8.28 4.33
CA ALA A 391 17.27 -7.25 4.69
C ALA A 391 16.45 -6.89 3.45
N VAL A 392 15.14 -6.72 3.62
CA VAL A 392 14.24 -6.32 2.53
C VAL A 392 13.33 -5.18 3.00
N ALA A 393 13.10 -4.23 2.10
CA ALA A 393 12.07 -3.21 2.20
C ALA A 393 11.31 -3.13 0.87
N ALA A 394 9.98 -3.19 0.91
CA ALA A 394 9.14 -3.16 -0.26
C ALA A 394 8.03 -2.12 -0.12
N GLY A 395 7.51 -1.64 -1.25
CA GLY A 395 6.41 -0.70 -1.25
C GLY A 395 6.20 -0.09 -2.63
N THR A 396 5.55 1.07 -2.68
CA THR A 396 5.29 1.78 -3.95
C THR A 396 5.89 3.18 -3.95
N THR A 397 6.38 3.64 -5.10
CA THR A 397 6.82 5.04 -5.33
C THR A 397 5.65 6.03 -5.26
N GLN A 398 5.89 7.34 -5.37
CA GLN A 398 4.80 8.33 -5.49
C GLN A 398 3.90 8.11 -6.71
N ALA A 399 4.45 7.49 -7.77
CA ALA A 399 3.70 7.12 -8.96
C ALA A 399 2.88 5.82 -8.79
N GLY A 400 2.97 5.18 -7.62
CA GLY A 400 2.32 3.91 -7.28
C GLY A 400 3.00 2.68 -7.85
N GLU A 401 4.24 2.82 -8.33
CA GLU A 401 4.97 1.70 -8.94
C GLU A 401 5.65 0.88 -7.85
N PRO A 402 5.56 -0.45 -7.86
CA PRO A 402 6.19 -1.29 -6.85
C PRO A 402 7.72 -1.20 -6.94
N TYR A 403 8.36 -1.31 -5.79
CA TYR A 403 9.81 -1.44 -5.65
C TYR A 403 10.16 -2.43 -4.54
N ILE A 404 11.35 -3.00 -4.65
CA ILE A 404 12.01 -3.78 -3.60
C ILE A 404 13.42 -3.22 -3.44
N LEU A 405 13.85 -3.02 -2.20
CA LEU A 405 15.23 -2.75 -1.83
C LEU A 405 15.71 -3.93 -1.00
N ALA A 406 16.73 -4.64 -1.48
CA ALA A 406 17.22 -5.86 -0.85
C ALA A 406 18.73 -5.78 -0.59
N GLY A 407 19.13 -6.00 0.66
CA GLY A 407 20.53 -5.98 1.10
C GLY A 407 21.29 -7.26 0.77
N SER A 408 22.57 -7.10 0.44
CA SER A 408 23.60 -8.13 0.27
C SER A 408 24.83 -7.71 1.09
N PRO A 409 24.77 -7.76 2.44
CA PRO A 409 25.79 -7.17 3.30
C PRO A 409 27.15 -7.88 3.21
N GLY A 410 27.23 -9.09 2.67
CA GLY A 410 28.50 -9.79 2.54
C GLY A 410 29.21 -9.61 1.21
N GLU A 411 28.58 -8.92 0.25
CA GLU A 411 29.12 -8.63 -1.08
C GLU A 411 30.56 -8.09 -0.99
N ALA A 412 31.46 -8.64 -1.81
CA ALA A 412 32.79 -8.09 -2.00
C ALA A 412 32.81 -7.05 -3.12
N LEU A 413 33.52 -5.94 -2.90
CA LEU A 413 33.76 -4.93 -3.93
C LEU A 413 35.22 -5.03 -4.39
N GLY A 414 35.45 -5.85 -5.41
CA GLY A 414 36.79 -6.16 -5.90
C GLY A 414 37.59 -6.95 -4.87
N THR A 415 38.55 -6.33 -4.17
CA THR A 415 39.33 -6.99 -3.11
C THR A 415 38.84 -6.66 -1.70
N ILE A 416 37.82 -5.83 -1.57
CA ILE A 416 37.28 -5.36 -0.30
C ILE A 416 36.16 -6.32 0.10
N THR A 417 36.48 -7.29 0.96
CA THR A 417 35.53 -8.34 1.36
C THR A 417 34.46 -7.78 2.30
N LYS A 418 33.20 -8.19 2.15
CA LYS A 418 32.09 -7.77 3.04
C LYS A 418 31.92 -6.25 3.15
N ALA A 419 32.22 -5.53 2.07
CA ALA A 419 31.88 -4.12 1.97
C ALA A 419 30.36 -3.95 1.91
N GLY A 420 29.68 -4.89 1.23
CA GLY A 420 28.24 -4.93 1.13
C GLY A 420 27.66 -4.10 -0.01
N MET A 421 26.42 -4.44 -0.37
CA MET A 421 25.63 -3.80 -1.41
C MET A 421 24.14 -3.87 -1.05
N ALA A 422 23.31 -3.05 -1.68
CA ALA A 422 21.88 -3.30 -1.80
C ALA A 422 21.42 -3.21 -3.26
N PHE A 423 20.37 -3.95 -3.61
CA PHE A 423 19.77 -3.94 -4.93
C PHE A 423 18.42 -3.24 -4.88
N TYR A 424 18.25 -2.22 -5.72
CA TYR A 424 16.96 -1.57 -5.97
C TYR A 424 16.32 -2.20 -7.21
N ILE A 425 15.17 -2.84 -7.01
CA ILE A 425 14.38 -3.53 -8.02
C ILE A 425 13.11 -2.72 -8.24
N HIS A 426 12.93 -2.21 -9.47
CA HIS A 426 11.83 -1.30 -9.79
C HIS A 426 11.56 -1.28 -11.30
N ALA A 427 10.28 -1.37 -11.69
CA ALA A 427 9.84 -1.29 -13.09
C ALA A 427 10.60 -2.25 -14.04
N GLY A 428 10.90 -3.47 -13.58
CA GLY A 428 11.65 -4.47 -14.35
C GLY A 428 13.15 -4.18 -14.48
N THR A 429 13.67 -3.17 -13.79
CA THR A 429 15.09 -2.86 -13.68
C THR A 429 15.60 -3.28 -12.30
N SER A 430 16.79 -3.85 -12.25
CA SER A 430 17.53 -4.13 -11.02
C SER A 430 18.87 -3.38 -11.07
N VAL A 431 19.20 -2.62 -10.03
CA VAL A 431 20.46 -1.88 -9.96
C VAL A 431 21.12 -2.06 -8.60
N GLY A 432 22.40 -2.45 -8.62
CA GLY A 432 23.24 -2.52 -7.43
C GLY A 432 23.67 -1.15 -6.92
N ILE A 433 23.72 -1.00 -5.61
CA ILE A 433 24.07 0.23 -4.89
C ILE A 433 25.05 -0.13 -3.79
N SER A 434 26.25 0.45 -3.86
CA SER A 434 27.27 0.35 -2.82
C SER A 434 27.98 1.69 -2.64
N GLN A 435 28.85 1.80 -1.64
CA GLN A 435 29.66 3.01 -1.42
C GLN A 435 30.66 3.30 -2.56
N ASN A 436 30.96 2.32 -3.42
CA ASN A 436 31.70 2.56 -4.67
C ASN A 436 30.85 3.16 -5.80
N SER A 437 29.53 3.23 -5.64
CA SER A 437 28.65 3.81 -6.65
C SER A 437 28.79 5.32 -6.69
N ALA A 438 28.68 5.91 -7.88
CA ALA A 438 28.80 7.35 -8.05
C ALA A 438 27.84 8.12 -7.13
N ASP A 439 28.41 9.10 -6.42
CA ASP A 439 27.76 10.01 -5.47
C ASP A 439 27.17 9.34 -4.22
N VAL A 440 27.35 8.04 -4.01
CA VAL A 440 26.98 7.38 -2.75
C VAL A 440 28.03 7.77 -1.69
N PRO A 441 27.62 8.36 -0.56
CA PRO A 441 28.56 8.79 0.48
C PRO A 441 29.24 7.62 1.22
N GLY A 442 30.45 7.87 1.70
CA GLY A 442 31.31 6.87 2.35
C GLY A 442 32.30 6.23 1.38
N ASP A 443 33.30 5.54 1.91
CA ASP A 443 34.25 4.74 1.14
C ASP A 443 34.07 3.28 1.57
N PRO A 444 34.03 2.30 0.65
CA PRO A 444 33.87 0.91 1.06
C PRO A 444 35.15 0.38 1.69
N GLU A 445 34.98 -0.30 2.80
CA GLU A 445 36.00 -0.93 3.61
C GLU A 445 35.63 -2.38 3.93
N THR A 446 36.61 -3.12 4.46
CA THR A 446 36.38 -4.53 4.76
C THR A 446 35.51 -4.65 6.00
N GLY A 447 34.29 -5.14 5.82
CA GLY A 447 33.39 -5.47 6.91
C GLY A 447 32.26 -4.46 7.16
N ASP A 448 32.15 -3.36 6.40
CA ASP A 448 31.12 -2.33 6.60
C ASP A 448 29.70 -2.85 6.49
N ARG A 449 29.54 -3.92 5.69
CA ARG A 449 28.26 -4.61 5.50
C ARG A 449 27.14 -3.66 5.08
N PHE A 450 27.45 -2.72 4.18
CA PHE A 450 26.46 -1.85 3.57
C PHE A 450 25.30 -2.68 3.01
N GLY A 451 24.06 -2.32 3.34
CA GLY A 451 22.89 -3.15 3.04
C GLY A 451 22.45 -4.08 4.16
N ALA A 452 23.14 -4.12 5.30
CA ALA A 452 22.72 -4.92 6.45
C ALA A 452 21.34 -4.51 7.00
N ALA A 453 20.99 -3.23 6.85
CA ALA A 453 19.66 -2.70 7.12
C ALA A 453 19.19 -1.83 5.95
N VAL A 454 17.91 -1.93 5.61
CA VAL A 454 17.27 -1.13 4.56
C VAL A 454 15.91 -0.63 5.03
N ALA A 455 15.51 0.56 4.58
CA ALA A 455 14.17 1.10 4.81
C ALA A 455 13.75 1.98 3.63
N GLY A 456 12.44 2.08 3.40
CA GLY A 456 11.90 2.90 2.32
C GLY A 456 10.44 3.26 2.50
N ASN A 457 10.01 4.30 1.80
CA ASN A 457 8.60 4.60 1.56
C ASN A 457 8.42 5.21 0.16
N ALA A 458 7.25 5.77 -0.14
CA ALA A 458 6.98 6.36 -1.44
C ALA A 458 7.94 7.49 -1.85
N ASN A 459 8.64 8.14 -0.91
CA ASN A 459 9.45 9.32 -1.14
C ASN A 459 10.96 9.03 -1.18
N HIS A 460 11.45 8.30 -0.17
CA HIS A 460 12.87 8.15 0.11
C HIS A 460 13.23 6.73 0.53
N LEU A 461 14.52 6.38 0.36
CA LEU A 461 15.13 5.12 0.81
C LEU A 461 16.32 5.41 1.73
N ALA A 462 16.68 4.45 2.56
CA ALA A 462 17.86 4.46 3.40
C ALA A 462 18.53 3.08 3.39
N ILE A 463 19.87 3.05 3.32
CA ILE A 463 20.69 1.85 3.39
C ILE A 463 21.74 2.04 4.48
N GLY A 464 21.76 1.15 5.47
CA GLY A 464 22.69 1.17 6.60
C GLY A 464 23.93 0.31 6.36
N GLY A 465 25.06 0.80 6.85
CA GLY A 465 26.31 0.07 7.04
C GLY A 465 26.69 0.19 8.53
N PRO A 466 26.11 -0.63 9.42
CA PRO A 466 26.33 -0.50 10.86
C PRO A 466 27.76 -0.78 11.29
N ASN A 467 28.57 -1.40 10.43
CA ASN A 467 29.97 -1.72 10.68
C ASN A 467 30.95 -0.72 10.04
N GLU A 468 30.44 0.37 9.45
CA GLU A 468 31.24 1.45 8.88
C GLU A 468 32.21 2.01 9.93
N ASN A 469 33.45 2.28 9.51
CA ASN A 469 34.41 2.98 10.33
C ASN A 469 34.24 4.50 10.18
N VAL A 470 34.03 5.20 11.28
CA VAL A 470 34.04 6.67 11.25
C VAL A 470 35.43 7.15 11.67
N GLY A 471 36.28 7.38 10.67
CA GLY A 471 37.69 7.75 10.86
C GLY A 471 38.51 6.63 11.51
N THR A 472 38.66 6.64 12.83
CA THR A 472 39.40 5.58 13.58
C THR A 472 38.51 4.78 14.54
N LYS A 473 37.21 5.09 14.55
CA LYS A 473 36.21 4.49 15.42
C LYS A 473 35.60 3.32 14.65
N ALA A 474 36.06 2.11 14.95
CA ALA A 474 35.63 0.90 14.26
C ALA A 474 34.17 0.57 14.60
N ASP A 475 33.40 0.09 13.62
CA ASP A 475 31.98 -0.28 13.82
C ASP A 475 31.13 0.84 14.45
N ALA A 476 31.48 2.09 14.19
CA ALA A 476 30.69 3.25 14.64
C ALA A 476 29.36 3.33 13.86
N GLY A 477 29.39 2.90 12.59
CA GLY A 477 28.23 2.79 11.75
C GLY A 477 27.83 4.08 11.04
N GLY A 478 27.05 3.92 9.97
CA GLY A 478 26.52 4.99 9.15
C GLY A 478 25.40 4.51 8.23
N LEU A 479 24.81 5.43 7.48
CA LEU A 479 23.83 5.12 6.45
C LEU A 479 23.84 6.13 5.30
N SER A 480 23.33 5.71 4.15
CA SER A 480 23.10 6.57 2.98
C SER A 480 21.60 6.78 2.72
N LEU A 481 21.20 8.02 2.45
CA LEU A 481 19.84 8.42 2.07
C LEU A 481 19.71 8.59 0.55
N PHE A 482 18.55 8.21 0.01
CA PHE A 482 18.26 8.29 -1.43
C PHE A 482 16.87 8.83 -1.73
N ASN A 483 16.71 9.44 -2.90
CA ASN A 483 15.43 9.76 -3.51
C ASN A 483 15.19 8.84 -4.71
N HIS A 484 14.20 7.95 -4.61
CA HIS A 484 13.86 7.02 -5.70
C HIS A 484 12.75 7.50 -6.63
N ASN A 485 12.22 8.71 -6.42
CA ASN A 485 11.37 9.40 -7.40
C ASN A 485 12.20 10.19 -8.43
N LYS A 486 13.52 10.16 -8.29
CA LYS A 486 14.50 10.69 -9.24
C LYS A 486 15.56 9.61 -9.44
N LEU A 487 15.58 9.04 -10.64
CA LEU A 487 16.60 8.04 -10.99
C LEU A 487 17.74 8.69 -11.76
N THR A 488 18.96 8.20 -11.57
CA THR A 488 20.12 8.63 -12.36
C THR A 488 19.91 8.25 -13.83
N ALA A 489 20.23 9.17 -14.74
CA ALA A 489 19.97 8.97 -16.17
C ALA A 489 20.80 7.83 -16.79
N SER A 490 21.96 7.52 -16.21
CA SER A 490 22.91 6.52 -16.73
C SER A 490 22.57 5.08 -16.31
N GLU A 491 22.05 4.90 -15.10
CA GLU A 491 21.98 3.57 -14.45
C GLU A 491 20.59 3.26 -13.88
N GLY A 492 19.67 4.23 -13.86
CA GLY A 492 18.35 4.02 -13.24
C GLY A 492 18.42 3.86 -11.72
N ARG A 493 19.52 4.28 -11.07
CA ARG A 493 19.70 4.18 -9.62
C ARG A 493 18.93 5.30 -8.90
N PRO A 494 18.34 5.07 -7.72
CA PRO A 494 17.87 6.14 -6.84
C PRO A 494 18.95 7.20 -6.63
N THR A 495 18.58 8.48 -6.68
CA THR A 495 19.54 9.59 -6.54
C THR A 495 20.04 9.64 -5.09
N PRO A 496 21.35 9.53 -4.83
CA PRO A 496 21.90 9.73 -3.48
C PRO A 496 21.63 11.15 -2.97
N LEU A 497 21.39 11.27 -1.67
CA LEU A 497 21.10 12.54 -1.00
C LEU A 497 22.17 12.94 0.01
N SER A 498 22.46 12.09 0.99
CA SER A 498 23.38 12.37 2.09
C SER A 498 23.82 11.09 2.78
N GLY A 499 25.04 11.08 3.31
CA GLY A 499 25.52 10.09 4.28
C GLY A 499 25.26 10.65 5.67
N ILE A 500 24.89 9.78 6.60
CA ILE A 500 24.60 10.14 7.98
C ILE A 500 25.38 9.23 8.92
N ASP A 501 26.11 9.85 9.84
CA ASP A 501 26.81 9.23 10.97
C ASP A 501 26.77 10.19 12.17
N GLN A 502 27.31 9.75 13.31
CA GLN A 502 27.34 10.51 14.56
C GLN A 502 28.53 11.50 14.68
N ASP A 503 29.38 11.63 13.65
CA ASP A 503 30.46 12.64 13.62
C ASP A 503 29.98 13.96 12.97
N LEU A 504 28.84 13.92 12.29
CA LEU A 504 28.12 15.11 11.86
C LEU A 504 27.62 15.92 13.06
N ALA A 505 28.07 17.17 13.17
CA ALA A 505 27.68 18.08 14.26
C ALA A 505 26.17 18.36 14.39
N THR A 506 25.36 17.96 13.41
CA THR A 506 23.90 18.09 13.39
C THR A 506 23.17 16.80 13.76
N VAL A 507 23.91 15.74 14.08
CA VAL A 507 23.40 14.47 14.61
C VAL A 507 23.80 14.39 16.08
N SER A 508 22.87 14.01 16.94
CA SER A 508 23.11 13.90 18.38
C SER A 508 24.17 12.84 18.70
N GLY A 509 24.86 13.05 19.83
CA GLY A 509 25.96 12.22 20.31
C GLY A 509 27.26 12.34 19.51
N ALA A 510 28.13 11.35 19.65
CA ALA A 510 29.42 11.29 18.95
C ALA A 510 29.64 9.89 18.40
N ALA A 511 30.33 9.75 17.28
CA ALA A 511 30.74 8.42 16.82
C ALA A 511 31.78 7.82 17.79
N GLU A 512 31.58 6.58 18.18
CA GLU A 512 32.41 5.79 19.08
C GLU A 512 32.54 4.37 18.53
N ALA A 513 33.54 3.63 19.00
CA ALA A 513 33.78 2.30 18.47
C ALA A 513 32.69 1.34 18.95
N GLY A 514 31.98 0.69 18.02
CA GLY A 514 30.92 -0.26 18.32
C GLY A 514 29.53 0.34 18.52
N ASP A 515 29.28 1.61 18.17
CA ASP A 515 27.94 2.23 18.28
C ASP A 515 26.88 1.54 17.42
N GLU A 516 27.32 0.95 16.30
CA GLU A 516 26.47 0.32 15.30
C GLU A 516 25.37 1.26 14.75
N PHE A 517 25.67 2.54 14.53
CA PHE A 517 24.68 3.49 14.01
C PHE A 517 24.16 3.05 12.64
N GLY A 518 22.83 2.98 12.49
CA GLY A 518 22.22 2.44 11.28
C GLY A 518 21.97 0.93 11.29
N TYR A 519 22.15 0.26 12.44
CA TYR A 519 21.87 -1.18 12.61
C TYR A 519 20.43 -1.55 12.29
N ALA A 520 19.48 -0.68 12.65
CA ALA A 520 18.08 -0.84 12.29
C ALA A 520 17.55 0.47 11.71
N LEU A 521 16.75 0.37 10.65
CA LEU A 521 16.15 1.50 9.97
C LEU A 521 14.64 1.26 9.84
N SER A 522 13.85 2.30 10.06
CA SER A 522 12.42 2.28 9.72
C SER A 522 11.97 3.66 9.27
N MET A 523 11.22 3.73 8.17
CA MET A 523 10.85 5.00 7.56
C MET A 523 9.36 5.06 7.22
N THR A 524 8.72 6.21 7.43
CA THR A 524 7.32 6.43 7.04
C THR A 524 7.10 7.79 6.39
N ALA A 525 6.13 7.88 5.49
CA ALA A 525 5.79 9.12 4.80
C ALA A 525 5.14 10.12 5.76
N TYR A 526 5.56 11.38 5.64
CA TYR A 526 5.14 12.46 6.51
C TYR A 526 4.59 13.63 5.68
N ARG A 527 3.42 14.12 6.10
CA ARG A 527 2.84 15.36 5.59
C ARG A 527 2.91 16.42 6.68
N PRO A 528 3.80 17.42 6.58
CA PRO A 528 3.82 18.52 7.52
C PRO A 528 2.59 19.42 7.36
N SER A 529 2.30 20.20 8.41
CA SER A 529 1.24 21.21 8.36
C SER A 529 1.48 22.20 7.22
N GLY A 530 0.42 22.54 6.48
CA GLY A 530 0.47 23.43 5.33
C GLY A 530 0.91 22.79 4.00
N ALA A 531 1.48 21.58 4.02
CA ALA A 531 1.80 20.86 2.77
C ALA A 531 0.55 20.27 2.13
N ALA A 532 0.53 20.15 0.80
CA ALA A 532 -0.59 19.55 0.06
C ALA A 532 -0.62 18.01 0.17
N ALA A 533 0.55 17.37 0.26
CA ALA A 533 0.70 15.91 0.26
C ALA A 533 1.87 15.46 1.15
N ALA A 534 1.94 14.15 1.42
CA ALA A 534 2.99 13.51 2.21
C ALA A 534 4.25 13.26 1.37
N THR A 535 4.94 14.31 0.95
CA THR A 535 6.16 14.24 0.12
C THR A 535 7.46 14.18 0.93
N GLU A 536 7.36 14.16 2.26
CA GLU A 536 8.49 14.07 3.17
C GLU A 536 8.50 12.71 3.87
N SER A 537 9.55 12.44 4.63
CA SER A 537 9.68 11.20 5.40
C SER A 537 10.21 11.48 6.79
N ILE A 538 9.84 10.63 7.75
CA ILE A 538 10.54 10.51 9.03
C ILE A 538 11.24 9.15 9.03
N LEU A 539 12.53 9.15 9.33
CA LEU A 539 13.40 7.99 9.46
C LEU A 539 13.78 7.82 10.93
N ALA A 540 13.61 6.62 11.47
CA ALA A 540 14.16 6.20 12.75
C ALA A 540 15.41 5.35 12.51
N ILE A 541 16.46 5.64 13.26
CA ILE A 541 17.80 5.03 13.13
C ILE A 541 18.21 4.47 14.47
N GLY A 542 18.43 3.16 14.54
CA GLY A 542 18.90 2.49 15.74
C GLY A 542 20.42 2.52 15.83
N SER A 543 20.94 2.70 17.05
CA SER A 543 22.35 2.57 17.41
C SER A 543 22.45 1.73 18.69
N PRO A 544 22.22 0.40 18.60
CA PRO A 544 22.09 -0.44 19.79
C PRO A 544 23.40 -0.63 20.56
N GLY A 545 24.56 -0.36 19.95
CA GLY A 545 25.86 -0.45 20.63
C GLY A 545 26.28 0.82 21.37
N GLU A 546 25.50 1.91 21.24
CA GLU A 546 25.81 3.17 21.91
C GLU A 546 25.91 3.00 23.44
N ALA A 547 26.97 3.58 24.02
CA ALA A 547 27.12 3.68 25.47
C ALA A 547 26.41 4.92 26.02
N MET A 548 25.46 4.72 26.95
CA MET A 548 24.72 5.83 27.55
C MET A 548 25.20 6.13 28.97
N THR A 549 25.44 7.40 29.28
CA THR A 549 25.76 7.85 30.64
C THR A 549 24.53 8.43 31.32
N VAL A 550 24.01 7.73 32.34
CA VAL A 550 22.84 8.17 33.12
C VAL A 550 23.27 8.46 34.56
N GLY A 551 23.22 9.74 34.93
CA GLY A 551 23.77 10.20 36.20
C GLY A 551 25.28 9.95 36.28
N THR A 552 25.70 8.95 37.05
CA THR A 552 27.12 8.54 37.17
C THR A 552 27.42 7.17 36.57
N SER A 553 26.41 6.47 36.04
CA SER A 553 26.56 5.13 35.48
C SER A 553 26.80 5.23 33.99
N ALA A 554 27.91 4.66 33.52
CA ALA A 554 28.17 4.45 32.09
C ALA A 554 27.69 3.05 31.73
N ASN A 555 26.64 2.98 30.91
CA ASN A 555 25.99 1.74 30.50
C ASN A 555 26.40 1.45 29.05
N ALA A 556 27.38 0.56 28.89
CA ALA A 556 27.83 0.11 27.58
C ALA A 556 26.71 -0.63 26.84
N ASP A 557 26.60 -0.44 25.52
CA ASP A 557 25.58 -1.08 24.68
C ASP A 557 24.14 -0.88 25.20
N ALA A 558 23.87 0.25 25.86
CA ALA A 558 22.52 0.58 26.31
C ALA A 558 21.62 0.91 25.09
N GLY A 559 22.23 1.54 24.08
CA GLY A 559 21.60 1.85 22.82
C GLY A 559 20.76 3.12 22.81
N ARG A 560 20.45 3.59 21.60
CA ARG A 560 19.61 4.78 21.35
C ARG A 560 18.93 4.73 19.99
N VAL A 561 18.03 5.68 19.75
CA VAL A 561 17.35 5.89 18.47
C VAL A 561 17.34 7.37 18.08
N VAL A 562 17.88 7.68 16.89
CA VAL A 562 17.82 9.03 16.31
C VAL A 562 16.69 9.11 15.28
N LEU A 563 15.89 10.18 15.35
CA LEU A 563 14.80 10.47 14.41
C LEU A 563 15.20 11.61 13.47
N LEU A 564 15.16 11.38 12.16
CA LEU A 564 15.40 12.39 11.14
C LEU A 564 14.15 12.68 10.33
N ARG A 565 13.96 13.95 9.97
CA ARG A 565 13.01 14.38 8.93
C ARG A 565 13.76 14.58 7.63
N VAL A 566 13.38 13.85 6.59
CA VAL A 566 13.87 14.04 5.21
C VAL A 566 12.81 14.83 4.43
N LYS A 567 13.17 16.04 4.00
CA LYS A 567 12.29 16.97 3.30
C LYS A 567 12.19 16.62 1.81
N ALA A 568 11.17 17.15 1.15
CA ALA A 568 10.89 16.86 -0.26
C ALA A 568 12.00 17.32 -1.23
N ASP A 569 12.81 18.30 -0.81
CA ASP A 569 13.96 18.78 -1.58
C ASP A 569 15.22 17.92 -1.39
N GLY A 570 15.17 16.90 -0.53
CA GLY A 570 16.28 16.01 -0.20
C GLY A 570 17.14 16.49 0.97
N THR A 571 16.90 17.69 1.51
CA THR A 571 17.56 18.13 2.75
C THR A 571 16.94 17.43 3.96
N TRP A 572 17.69 17.33 5.06
CA TRP A 572 17.22 16.67 6.27
C TRP A 572 17.51 17.49 7.52
N SER A 573 16.87 17.12 8.62
CA SER A 573 17.12 17.66 9.96
C SER A 573 16.81 16.62 11.00
N GLU A 574 17.62 16.52 12.05
CA GLU A 574 17.26 15.75 13.24
C GLU A 574 16.00 16.32 13.89
N LEU A 575 15.13 15.42 14.33
CA LEU A 575 13.95 15.73 15.11
C LEU A 575 14.21 15.50 16.58
N ARG A 576 14.72 14.31 16.94
CA ARG A 576 14.97 13.88 18.32
C ARG A 576 16.01 12.77 18.40
N ASP A 577 16.58 12.64 19.59
CA ASP A 577 17.31 11.48 20.09
C ASP A 577 16.51 10.81 21.21
N LEU A 578 16.47 9.48 21.26
CA LEU A 578 15.67 8.67 22.20
C LEU A 578 16.54 7.62 22.88
N TRP A 579 16.57 7.62 24.20
CA TRP A 579 17.25 6.62 25.03
C TRP A 579 16.61 6.56 26.43
N GLN A 580 16.81 5.48 27.18
CA GLN A 580 16.13 5.22 28.47
C GLN A 580 16.71 6.03 29.64
N GLY A 581 15.85 6.53 30.54
CA GLY A 581 16.29 7.14 31.80
C GLY A 581 16.83 8.58 31.69
N THR A 582 16.41 9.36 30.69
CA THR A 582 16.81 10.76 30.52
C THR A 582 16.08 11.69 31.50
N GLY A 583 16.68 12.85 31.82
CA GLY A 583 16.08 13.85 32.71
C GLY A 583 15.18 14.88 32.03
N ASP A 584 15.05 14.83 30.70
CA ASP A 584 14.38 15.88 29.93
C ASP A 584 12.92 15.52 29.55
N ASP A 585 12.46 14.30 29.83
CA ASP A 585 11.08 13.90 29.49
C ASP A 585 10.57 12.56 30.06
N ASP A 586 11.05 12.02 31.18
CA ASP A 586 10.53 10.75 31.75
C ASP A 586 10.45 9.56 30.76
N VAL A 587 11.40 9.42 29.82
CA VAL A 587 11.44 8.22 28.94
C VAL A 587 11.50 6.97 29.82
N SER A 588 10.44 6.18 29.75
CA SER A 588 10.25 5.01 30.60
C SER A 588 11.38 3.98 30.45
N GLY A 589 11.67 3.27 31.54
CA GLY A 589 12.75 2.28 31.63
C GLY A 589 14.02 2.86 32.27
N THR A 590 14.94 1.97 32.65
CA THR A 590 16.26 2.33 33.17
C THR A 590 17.32 1.87 32.19
N ALA A 591 18.25 2.73 31.79
CA ALA A 591 19.37 2.28 30.98
C ALA A 591 20.31 1.39 31.80
N GLU A 592 20.57 0.21 31.28
CA GLU A 592 21.47 -0.81 31.78
C GLU A 592 22.46 -1.24 30.70
N ALA A 593 23.58 -1.82 31.11
CA ALA A 593 24.56 -2.29 30.16
C ALA A 593 24.03 -3.50 29.38
N GLY A 594 24.02 -3.39 28.05
CA GLY A 594 23.58 -4.46 27.15
C GLY A 594 22.10 -4.44 26.78
N ASP A 595 21.35 -3.38 27.13
CA ASP A 595 19.92 -3.21 26.78
C ASP A 595 19.67 -3.23 25.27
N ARG A 596 20.61 -2.69 24.49
CA ARG A 596 20.58 -2.63 23.03
C ARG A 596 19.30 -2.00 22.49
N MET A 597 18.84 -0.92 23.10
CA MET A 597 17.69 -0.16 22.61
C MET A 597 17.91 0.25 21.15
N GLY A 598 16.91 0.02 20.31
CA GLY A 598 16.99 0.35 18.88
C GLY A 598 17.50 -0.77 17.99
N GLU A 599 17.76 -1.97 18.52
CA GLU A 599 18.15 -3.14 17.71
C GLU A 599 17.07 -3.53 16.68
N ARG A 600 15.80 -3.22 16.95
CA ARG A 600 14.67 -3.32 16.00
C ARG A 600 13.74 -2.14 16.14
N LEU A 601 13.22 -1.67 15.01
CA LEU A 601 12.37 -0.49 14.90
C LEU A 601 11.23 -0.74 13.92
N THR A 602 10.08 -0.13 14.17
CA THR A 602 8.99 -0.03 13.18
C THR A 602 8.23 1.26 13.34
N ALA A 603 8.04 1.98 12.23
CA ALA A 603 7.43 3.31 12.16
C ALA A 603 6.22 3.28 11.23
N ILE A 604 5.12 3.92 11.62
CA ILE A 604 3.90 3.98 10.81
C ILE A 604 3.23 5.35 10.89
N ASN A 605 2.55 5.74 9.81
CA ASN A 605 1.60 6.84 9.80
C ASN A 605 0.18 6.27 9.72
N LEU A 606 -0.59 6.38 10.80
CA LEU A 606 -1.96 5.86 10.89
C LEU A 606 -2.98 6.66 10.06
N ALA A 607 -2.56 7.76 9.45
CA ALA A 607 -3.39 8.61 8.61
C ALA A 607 -2.57 9.16 7.43
N PRO A 608 -2.18 8.30 6.45
CA PRO A 608 -1.17 8.61 5.43
C PRO A 608 -1.53 9.80 4.52
N ARG A 609 -2.82 10.15 4.41
CA ARG A 609 -3.30 11.29 3.62
C ARG A 609 -3.62 12.54 4.46
N ALA A 610 -3.58 12.43 5.78
CA ALA A 610 -3.75 13.56 6.69
C ALA A 610 -2.42 14.27 6.99
N VAL A 611 -2.51 15.44 7.60
CA VAL A 611 -1.33 16.06 8.24
C VAL A 611 -0.88 15.16 9.38
N GLY A 612 0.42 14.87 9.46
CA GLY A 612 0.99 14.04 10.52
C GLY A 612 0.86 14.74 11.89
N THR A 613 0.49 13.98 12.91
CA THR A 613 0.33 14.44 14.29
C THR A 613 0.94 13.44 15.26
N GLU A 614 1.07 13.81 16.54
CA GLU A 614 1.53 12.89 17.60
C GLU A 614 0.63 11.64 17.75
N ALA A 615 -0.65 11.79 17.43
CA ALA A 615 -1.60 10.69 17.47
C ALA A 615 -1.44 9.72 16.29
N THR A 616 -0.97 10.20 15.13
CA THR A 616 -0.93 9.40 13.89
C THR A 616 0.44 8.87 13.55
N MET A 617 1.52 9.53 13.97
CA MET A 617 2.89 9.13 13.64
C MET A 617 3.48 8.30 14.80
N LYS A 618 3.53 6.97 14.65
CA LYS A 618 3.94 6.03 15.71
C LYS A 618 5.27 5.37 15.40
N LEU A 619 6.01 5.04 16.46
CA LEU A 619 7.27 4.29 16.45
C LEU A 619 7.22 3.24 17.56
N ALA A 620 7.69 2.03 17.27
CA ALA A 620 7.99 1.03 18.29
C ALA A 620 9.48 0.69 18.20
N VAL A 621 10.09 0.56 19.37
CA VAL A 621 11.51 0.34 19.58
C VAL A 621 11.68 -0.89 20.46
N GLY A 622 12.48 -1.84 20.01
CA GLY A 622 12.86 -2.99 20.83
C GLY A 622 14.05 -2.66 21.72
N THR A 623 14.00 -3.14 22.96
CA THR A 623 15.11 -3.15 23.93
C THR A 623 15.32 -4.59 24.39
N PRO A 624 15.86 -5.47 23.53
CA PRO A 624 15.87 -6.90 23.79
C PRO A 624 16.79 -7.34 24.92
N GLY A 625 17.77 -6.50 25.28
CA GLY A 625 18.70 -6.77 26.37
C GLY A 625 18.15 -6.48 27.77
N GLU A 626 17.06 -5.73 27.87
CA GLU A 626 16.48 -5.25 29.12
C GLU A 626 16.32 -6.36 30.17
N ALA A 627 16.75 -6.09 31.40
CA ALA A 627 16.47 -6.96 32.53
C ALA A 627 15.16 -6.58 33.24
N ILE A 628 14.28 -7.56 33.45
CA ILE A 628 13.08 -7.36 34.27
C ILE A 628 13.34 -7.92 35.66
N GLY A 629 13.66 -7.02 36.60
CA GLY A 629 14.01 -7.36 37.97
C GLY A 629 15.36 -8.08 38.08
N THR A 630 15.36 -9.42 38.06
CA THR A 630 16.60 -10.24 38.08
C THR A 630 16.74 -11.12 36.84
N LEU A 631 15.79 -11.03 35.92
CA LEU A 631 15.74 -11.82 34.70
C LEU A 631 16.49 -11.08 33.60
N THR A 632 17.71 -11.52 33.33
CA THR A 632 18.56 -10.93 32.29
C THR A 632 17.96 -11.13 30.91
N LYS A 633 18.00 -10.12 30.03
CA LYS A 633 17.53 -10.22 28.64
C LYS A 633 16.09 -10.73 28.51
N ALA A 634 15.23 -10.33 29.45
CA ALA A 634 13.81 -10.57 29.30
C ALA A 634 13.26 -9.74 28.13
N GLY A 635 13.79 -8.52 27.98
CA GLY A 635 13.51 -7.60 26.89
C GLY A 635 12.21 -6.83 27.08
N ALA A 636 12.10 -5.73 26.35
CA ALA A 636 10.93 -4.86 26.35
C ALA A 636 10.67 -4.25 24.97
N VAL A 637 9.48 -3.67 24.80
CA VAL A 637 9.13 -2.81 23.67
C VAL A 637 8.69 -1.46 24.18
N HIS A 638 9.27 -0.41 23.63
CA HIS A 638 8.87 0.96 23.90
C HIS A 638 8.18 1.55 22.68
N THR A 639 6.98 2.08 22.86
CA THR A 639 6.25 2.80 21.82
C THR A 639 6.29 4.30 22.05
N PHE A 640 6.50 5.05 20.97
CA PHE A 640 6.61 6.50 20.96
C PHE A 640 5.72 7.10 19.86
N SER A 641 5.49 8.39 19.98
CA SER A 641 5.18 9.23 18.83
C SER A 641 6.48 9.67 18.14
N LEU A 642 6.50 9.64 16.80
CA LEU A 642 7.58 10.21 15.98
C LEU A 642 7.62 11.75 16.01
N LEU A 643 6.54 12.36 16.52
CA LEU A 643 6.39 13.80 16.70
C LEU A 643 6.19 14.14 18.18
N GLY A 644 6.33 15.41 18.55
CA GLY A 644 6.07 15.89 19.91
C GLY A 644 7.30 15.77 20.83
N THR A 645 7.07 15.60 22.13
CA THR A 645 8.11 15.31 23.14
C THR A 645 8.06 13.79 23.49
N ALA A 646 9.14 13.22 24.03
CA ALA A 646 9.16 11.81 24.50
C ALA A 646 8.38 11.70 25.84
N GLY A 647 8.23 10.53 26.48
CA GLY A 647 7.56 10.41 27.80
C GLY A 647 6.04 10.66 27.84
N ALA A 648 5.60 11.88 27.57
CA ALA A 648 4.18 12.28 27.61
C ALA A 648 3.28 11.42 26.70
N ASN A 649 3.86 10.85 25.64
CA ASN A 649 3.18 10.06 24.62
C ASN A 649 3.74 8.64 24.49
N ASP A 650 4.63 8.22 25.39
CA ASP A 650 5.28 6.92 25.30
C ASP A 650 4.56 5.84 26.13
N ARG A 651 4.87 4.58 25.81
CA ARG A 651 4.34 3.44 26.53
C ARG A 651 5.29 2.27 26.47
N TRP A 652 5.64 1.81 27.66
CA TRP A 652 6.48 0.66 27.93
C TRP A 652 5.65 -0.63 27.92
N ILE A 653 6.20 -1.71 27.38
CA ILE A 653 5.53 -3.00 27.22
C ILE A 653 6.50 -4.14 27.55
N GLU A 654 6.11 -4.99 28.51
CA GLU A 654 6.82 -6.19 28.95
C GLU A 654 5.91 -7.42 28.98
N ALA A 655 6.49 -8.61 29.13
CA ALA A 655 5.71 -9.82 29.35
C ALA A 655 5.08 -9.83 30.76
N GLY A 656 3.76 -9.78 30.83
CA GLY A 656 2.99 -9.99 32.06
C GLY A 656 2.76 -8.73 32.90
N ASP A 657 3.10 -7.55 32.39
CA ASP A 657 2.83 -6.25 33.00
C ASP A 657 1.34 -5.83 32.94
N GLY A 658 0.57 -6.51 32.10
CA GLY A 658 -0.85 -6.24 31.88
C GLY A 658 -1.15 -5.45 30.61
N ASP A 659 -0.15 -5.08 29.80
CA ASP A 659 -0.30 -4.21 28.63
C ASP A 659 -0.54 -4.97 27.32
N GLY A 660 -0.37 -6.30 27.34
CA GLY A 660 -0.92 -7.17 26.31
C GLY A 660 -0.08 -8.40 25.97
N VAL A 661 1.21 -8.41 26.33
CA VAL A 661 2.05 -9.60 26.16
C VAL A 661 1.79 -10.55 27.35
N PRO A 662 1.17 -11.73 27.12
CA PRO A 662 0.74 -12.59 28.20
C PRO A 662 1.87 -13.45 28.78
N GLY A 663 1.65 -13.92 30.02
CA GLY A 663 2.60 -14.77 30.73
C GLY A 663 3.69 -13.98 31.46
N PRO A 664 4.44 -14.60 32.38
CA PRO A 664 5.50 -13.91 33.09
C PRO A 664 6.73 -13.69 32.20
N ALA A 665 7.43 -12.58 32.44
CA ALA A 665 8.80 -12.39 31.96
C ALA A 665 9.70 -13.57 32.35
N GLY A 666 10.71 -13.84 31.53
CA GLY A 666 11.72 -14.87 31.75
C GLY A 666 13.07 -14.44 31.20
N ALA A 667 14.15 -15.03 31.70
CA ALA A 667 15.48 -14.75 31.21
C ALA A 667 15.64 -15.20 29.74
N ASP A 668 16.44 -14.45 28.98
CA ASP A 668 16.78 -14.71 27.58
C ASP A 668 15.58 -14.76 26.61
N GLN A 669 14.44 -14.18 26.97
CA GLN A 669 13.27 -14.08 26.07
C GLN A 669 13.48 -13.05 24.96
N ASN A 670 14.35 -12.06 25.17
CA ASN A 670 14.71 -11.01 24.20
C ASN A 670 13.48 -10.36 23.53
N LEU A 671 12.44 -10.04 24.30
CA LEU A 671 11.27 -9.34 23.81
C LEU A 671 11.69 -8.02 23.14
N GLY A 672 11.10 -7.71 21.98
CA GLY A 672 11.50 -6.55 21.17
C GLY A 672 12.39 -6.88 19.98
N ARG A 673 12.87 -8.13 19.83
CA ARG A 673 13.58 -8.59 18.61
C ARG A 673 12.69 -8.79 17.38
N SER A 674 11.38 -8.77 17.55
CA SER A 674 10.40 -8.92 16.48
C SER A 674 9.23 -8.00 16.75
N ILE A 675 9.16 -6.90 16.00
CA ILE A 675 8.10 -5.90 16.10
C ILE A 675 7.68 -5.44 14.71
N HIS A 676 6.38 -5.25 14.49
CA HIS A 676 5.87 -4.70 13.24
C HIS A 676 4.55 -3.94 13.46
N PHE A 677 4.52 -2.67 13.09
CA PHE A 677 3.29 -1.91 13.05
C PHE A 677 2.52 -2.14 11.76
N THR A 678 1.20 -2.32 11.91
CA THR A 678 0.22 -2.28 10.83
C THR A 678 -0.78 -1.15 11.09
N GLY A 679 -1.65 -0.88 10.12
CA GLY A 679 -2.72 0.10 10.29
C GLY A 679 -3.69 -0.23 11.44
N THR A 680 -3.72 -1.47 11.92
CA THR A 680 -4.68 -1.93 12.93
C THR A 680 -4.05 -2.31 14.27
N LYS A 681 -2.79 -2.77 14.27
CA LYS A 681 -2.13 -3.39 15.43
C LYS A 681 -0.61 -3.16 15.46
N LEU A 682 -0.02 -3.34 16.64
CA LEU A 682 1.40 -3.68 16.80
C LEU A 682 1.52 -5.19 16.96
N TYR A 683 2.30 -5.83 16.10
CA TYR A 683 2.66 -7.23 16.24
C TYR A 683 3.98 -7.33 17.01
N ILE A 684 4.02 -8.17 18.05
CA ILE A 684 5.22 -8.44 18.85
C ILE A 684 5.47 -9.94 18.87
N GLY A 685 6.60 -10.36 18.30
CA GLY A 685 7.05 -11.73 18.28
C GLY A 685 7.92 -12.08 19.48
N THR A 686 7.87 -13.34 19.90
CA THR A 686 8.71 -13.88 20.99
C THR A 686 9.50 -15.10 20.52
N PRO A 687 10.35 -14.99 19.47
CA PRO A 687 11.06 -16.13 18.89
C PRO A 687 12.04 -16.81 19.88
N TYR A 688 12.46 -16.11 20.93
CA TYR A 688 13.29 -16.65 22.03
C TYR A 688 12.48 -16.85 23.32
N GLY A 689 11.18 -16.60 23.27
CA GLY A 689 10.25 -16.79 24.37
C GLY A 689 10.02 -18.28 24.72
N PRO A 690 9.15 -18.57 25.71
CA PRO A 690 8.90 -19.94 26.15
C PRO A 690 8.51 -20.88 25.00
N SER A 691 8.96 -22.14 25.08
CA SER A 691 8.76 -23.16 24.04
C SER A 691 9.46 -22.79 22.70
N THR A 692 8.72 -22.57 21.62
CA THR A 692 9.27 -22.31 20.26
C THR A 692 8.89 -20.91 19.74
N GLY A 693 8.36 -20.06 20.61
CA GLY A 693 7.88 -18.71 20.33
C GLY A 693 6.38 -18.57 20.04
N ALA A 694 5.95 -17.32 19.96
CA ALA A 694 4.58 -16.88 19.68
C ALA A 694 4.58 -15.48 19.04
N LEU A 695 3.47 -15.10 18.40
CA LEU A 695 3.22 -13.75 17.90
C LEU A 695 1.97 -13.17 18.57
N TYR A 696 2.07 -11.96 19.10
CA TYR A 696 0.98 -11.25 19.76
C TYR A 696 0.58 -10.03 18.95
N ALA A 697 -0.71 -9.91 18.64
CA ALA A 697 -1.25 -8.79 17.88
C ALA A 697 -2.00 -7.84 18.82
N LEU A 698 -1.31 -6.78 19.24
CA LEU A 698 -1.79 -5.78 20.19
C LEU A 698 -2.58 -4.69 19.45
N PRO A 699 -3.83 -4.41 19.84
CA PRO A 699 -4.57 -3.26 19.32
C PRO A 699 -3.84 -1.94 19.58
N HIS A 700 -4.02 -0.94 18.72
CA HIS A 700 -3.40 0.38 18.91
C HIS A 700 -3.67 1.03 20.29
N SER A 701 -4.84 0.74 20.89
CA SER A 701 -5.16 1.20 22.24
C SER A 701 -4.24 0.63 23.33
N ASN A 702 -3.69 -0.57 23.13
CA ASN A 702 -2.77 -1.21 24.06
C ASN A 702 -1.37 -0.62 23.98
N VAL A 703 -1.04 0.15 22.95
CA VAL A 703 0.31 0.64 22.66
C VAL A 703 0.33 2.16 22.49
N THR A 704 -0.71 2.83 22.98
CA THR A 704 -0.82 4.28 23.04
C THR A 704 -0.91 4.69 24.50
N ALA A 705 -0.13 5.70 24.90
CA ALA A 705 -0.18 6.27 26.24
C ALA A 705 -1.63 6.60 26.66
N GLY A 706 -2.03 6.15 27.85
CA GLY A 706 -3.40 6.35 28.38
C GLY A 706 -4.51 5.56 27.67
N GLY A 707 -4.17 4.74 26.68
CA GLY A 707 -5.12 3.87 25.98
C GLY A 707 -5.60 2.70 26.84
N THR A 708 -6.79 2.19 26.55
CA THR A 708 -7.34 1.03 27.25
C THR A 708 -6.69 -0.26 26.76
N VAL A 709 -6.22 -1.09 27.70
CA VAL A 709 -5.79 -2.45 27.40
C VAL A 709 -7.01 -3.27 26.94
N ALA A 710 -7.01 -3.66 25.68
CA ALA A 710 -7.97 -4.55 25.05
C ALA A 710 -7.39 -5.95 24.86
N ALA A 711 -8.25 -6.90 24.47
CA ALA A 711 -7.84 -8.28 24.24
C ALA A 711 -6.85 -8.40 23.07
N VAL A 712 -5.83 -9.23 23.27
CA VAL A 712 -4.75 -9.48 22.30
C VAL A 712 -5.01 -10.78 21.56
N THR A 713 -4.79 -10.78 20.24
CA THR A 713 -4.81 -12.03 19.45
C THR A 713 -3.45 -12.71 19.58
N THR A 714 -3.44 -14.01 19.90
CA THR A 714 -2.21 -14.80 20.07
C THR A 714 -2.12 -15.86 18.97
N TYR A 715 -1.03 -15.84 18.22
CA TYR A 715 -0.65 -16.91 17.30
C TYR A 715 0.42 -17.76 17.95
N LYS A 716 0.15 -19.06 18.08
CA LYS A 716 1.08 -20.01 18.70
C LYS A 716 1.13 -21.31 17.90
N PRO A 717 2.33 -21.88 17.66
CA PRO A 717 2.47 -23.18 17.03
C PRO A 717 1.57 -24.25 17.68
N GLY A 718 0.91 -25.06 16.85
CA GLY A 718 0.00 -26.12 17.27
C GLY A 718 -1.39 -25.66 17.72
N THR A 719 -1.74 -24.38 17.54
CA THR A 719 -3.05 -23.82 17.92
C THR A 719 -3.70 -23.09 16.75
N GLY A 720 -5.04 -23.02 16.70
CA GLY A 720 -5.75 -22.21 15.70
C GLY A 720 -5.51 -22.61 14.25
N GLY A 721 -5.10 -23.85 13.98
CA GLY A 721 -4.74 -24.34 12.64
C GLY A 721 -3.25 -24.22 12.30
N LEU A 722 -2.46 -23.49 13.09
CA LEU A 722 -1.02 -23.38 12.90
C LEU A 722 -0.33 -24.73 13.16
N PRO A 723 0.60 -25.15 12.27
CA PRO A 723 1.45 -26.31 12.51
C PRO A 723 2.23 -26.23 13.83
N ALA A 724 2.49 -27.39 14.44
CA ALA A 724 3.23 -27.49 15.69
C ALA A 724 4.76 -27.48 15.51
N ASN A 725 5.25 -27.77 14.30
CA ASN A 725 6.67 -27.64 13.96
C ASN A 725 7.04 -26.16 14.06
N ALA A 726 7.95 -25.81 14.95
CA ALA A 726 8.46 -24.46 15.08
C ALA A 726 9.79 -24.46 15.82
N ALA A 727 10.59 -23.43 15.63
CA ALA A 727 11.86 -23.23 16.34
C ALA A 727 12.03 -21.79 16.84
N ARG A 728 11.74 -20.80 15.98
CA ARG A 728 11.77 -19.36 16.23
C ARG A 728 10.50 -18.70 15.69
N PHE A 729 9.33 -19.23 16.04
CA PHE A 729 8.07 -18.72 15.53
C PHE A 729 7.84 -17.26 15.92
N GLY A 730 7.43 -16.45 14.95
CA GLY A 730 7.26 -15.01 15.14
C GLY A 730 8.56 -14.24 15.04
N TYR A 731 9.55 -14.74 14.28
CA TYR A 731 10.83 -14.07 14.08
C TYR A 731 10.68 -12.73 13.35
N VAL A 732 9.85 -12.70 12.30
CA VAL A 732 9.35 -11.48 11.64
C VAL A 732 7.85 -11.67 11.35
N ALA A 733 7.10 -10.57 11.32
CA ALA A 733 5.71 -10.55 10.88
C ALA A 733 5.42 -9.37 9.94
N ARG A 734 4.54 -9.56 8.94
CA ARG A 734 4.16 -8.58 7.91
C ARG A 734 2.72 -8.76 7.44
#